data_AF-F0ZHE8-F1
#
_entry.id   AF-F0ZHE8-F1
#
_cell.length_a   1.000
_cell.length_b   1.000
_cell.length_c   1.000
_cell.angle_alpha   90.00
_cell.angle_beta   90.00
_cell.angle_gamma   90.00
#
_symmetry.space_group_name_H-M   'P 1'
#
loop_
_entity.id
_entity.type
_entity.pdbx_description
1 polymer ?
#
loop_
_entity_poly.entity_id
_entity_poly.type
_entity_poly.pdbx_seq_one_letter_code
_entity_poly.pdbx_strand_id
1 'polypeptide(L)'
;MYHIVSSNISKISKNDDATINRDNNSYKTKFNSKILIIVLIGIVFHLSYTLSIFDIYFRSPLVHGMTPHKIELTPPANRLVLFVADGLRADRFYELEENQGQFHSRAPFLRSIIENRGSWGISHTRVPTETRPGHVALIAGFYEDVSAVTKGWKSNPVEFDHLFNKTKYSWGYGSPDVLLMFSDNVKTMETQVYAEEFEDFGADASNLDMWVFEKIEELFKNATKDQELNRKLKSNQIVIFLHLLGLDTNGHAYRPHSDEYLSNIKLVDRGVQKIYNLIEDFYGDQKTAYIFTSDHGMSNRGSHGDGERSNTETPIVTWGSGLRGPLPSNLQTEKIASLRGKAKEKLPVDTLTPDNWKLSHLFRSDVSQADVAPLMTSLIGLPSPLNSVGVLPIEVLSENSPEYTTAALYANTLQVWEMYQVKSDSKQKSTLLFFSPFTKLKDASKTIAKIDQLIATRQFEEAQILCHNFIELCLEGLNYFQTYDRPFLMTVITLGYFGWIITLSLYVINNYTSIGYNCNAKQLQSQIKRFETLSSYLIAITSFCFFGFLYVTDAPVLYYLYCSFLVLFWAKTIPANIVPLYLFLKDSFAQIQSSKGIYSGGQLLSSTTTTTNVSIIKNFIVIVLAAVSVMELLVVSYFYRSVLSLIYTLVGVFSIFTFYKNESLKLKLLWFGSCLMMSVFPLLPIDYGNDTNLVCFGGVLLFIISLLNYTLNIFGGASKNTKPIVNSVLMFVVLLSSYIVYSTDSALSRKIGLPYFNQIISWALLVSSFVVLSIYRGKGFYDHWNFLYLCISVPFLLLSISYEVLFVGCLVLNLTLWMYFELKTDSRLYPKLVSITSNNEPSTSLSFSKSAIKSNINDINITQQDIKRAILYIFFCYVGFFGVGNIASISSFEISSTYRFTTIFSPFLMGALLIIKIFIPLLLVAVSFSLLNNSLNVPRPGSFLIVIALTDIMSINFFFLVKDTGSWLEIGTSISHYGISNGFIILQLLLFSFSTLLVPTSLKHNNNNNRKRI
;
A
#
# COMPACT_ATOMS: atom_id res chain seq x y z
N MET A 1 -30.55 -5.21 -10.56
CA MET A 1 -30.37 -5.03 -9.09
C MET A 1 -31.63 -5.27 -8.27
N TYR A 2 -32.78 -4.62 -8.56
CA TYR A 2 -34.07 -4.82 -7.85
C TYR A 2 -34.46 -6.30 -7.71
N HIS A 3 -34.62 -7.02 -8.83
CA HIS A 3 -34.95 -8.46 -8.82
C HIS A 3 -33.87 -9.38 -8.24
N ILE A 4 -32.63 -8.90 -8.09
CA ILE A 4 -31.50 -9.72 -7.60
C ILE A 4 -31.64 -9.90 -6.10
N VAL A 5 -32.02 -8.83 -5.43
CA VAL A 5 -32.02 -8.76 -3.99
C VAL A 5 -33.43 -9.00 -3.39
N SER A 6 -34.51 -8.68 -4.10
CA SER A 6 -35.90 -8.85 -3.61
C SER A 6 -36.56 -10.22 -3.91
N SER A 7 -36.04 -11.03 -4.84
CA SER A 7 -36.91 -12.05 -5.49
C SER A 7 -37.10 -13.43 -4.83
N ASN A 8 -36.83 -13.61 -3.54
CA ASN A 8 -37.39 -14.78 -2.85
C ASN A 8 -38.82 -14.52 -2.35
N ILE A 9 -39.30 -13.28 -2.43
CA ILE A 9 -40.58 -12.88 -1.85
C ILE A 9 -41.73 -13.01 -2.86
N SER A 10 -41.45 -12.87 -4.16
CA SER A 10 -42.44 -13.12 -5.22
C SER A 10 -42.68 -14.61 -5.54
N LYS A 11 -41.83 -15.52 -5.06
CA LYS A 11 -42.03 -16.98 -5.22
C LYS A 11 -42.94 -17.58 -4.15
N ILE A 12 -43.09 -16.90 -3.01
CA ILE A 12 -44.04 -17.29 -1.96
C ILE A 12 -45.48 -17.04 -2.43
N SER A 13 -45.72 -16.02 -3.28
CA SER A 13 -47.07 -15.72 -3.79
C SER A 13 -47.57 -16.66 -4.90
N LYS A 14 -46.73 -17.58 -5.42
CA LYS A 14 -47.12 -18.53 -6.48
C LYS A 14 -47.26 -19.97 -5.98
N ASN A 15 -46.95 -20.24 -4.71
CA ASN A 15 -46.95 -21.59 -4.15
C ASN A 15 -48.23 -21.95 -3.37
N ASP A 16 -49.28 -21.15 -3.49
CA ASP A 16 -50.61 -21.53 -2.99
C ASP A 16 -51.34 -22.53 -3.92
N ASP A 17 -50.82 -22.78 -5.13
CA ASP A 17 -51.32 -23.83 -6.03
C ASP A 17 -50.44 -25.09 -6.01
N ALA A 18 -51.09 -26.22 -5.72
CA ALA A 18 -50.48 -27.51 -5.44
C ALA A 18 -49.64 -28.08 -6.59
N THR A 19 -48.31 -27.95 -6.51
CA THR A 19 -47.33 -28.88 -7.12
C THR A 19 -45.99 -28.83 -6.36
N ILE A 20 -46.04 -29.13 -5.06
CA ILE A 20 -44.84 -29.31 -4.24
C ILE A 20 -44.28 -30.70 -4.50
N ASN A 21 -43.32 -30.84 -5.41
CA ASN A 21 -42.20 -31.80 -5.36
C ASN A 21 -41.52 -31.88 -6.72
N ARG A 22 -40.47 -31.07 -6.96
CA ARG A 22 -39.22 -31.50 -7.64
C ARG A 22 -38.14 -30.43 -7.80
N ASP A 23 -38.45 -29.12 -7.74
CA ASP A 23 -37.47 -28.11 -8.20
C ASP A 23 -36.75 -27.26 -7.15
N ASN A 24 -37.12 -27.31 -5.86
CA ASN A 24 -36.49 -26.45 -4.84
C ASN A 24 -35.05 -26.84 -4.44
N ASN A 25 -34.61 -28.06 -4.74
CA ASN A 25 -33.25 -28.52 -4.40
C ASN A 25 -32.16 -28.00 -5.34
N SER A 26 -32.48 -27.42 -6.50
CA SER A 26 -31.48 -26.97 -7.49
C SER A 26 -31.05 -25.50 -7.32
N TYR A 27 -31.71 -24.69 -6.50
CA TYR A 27 -31.54 -23.23 -6.53
C TYR A 27 -30.54 -22.65 -5.51
N LYS A 28 -30.23 -23.36 -4.41
CA LYS A 28 -29.35 -22.84 -3.33
C LYS A 28 -27.88 -23.26 -3.45
N THR A 29 -27.58 -24.27 -4.28
CA THR A 29 -26.22 -24.85 -4.44
C THR A 29 -25.52 -24.46 -5.74
N LYS A 30 -26.22 -23.82 -6.69
CA LYS A 30 -25.65 -23.34 -7.95
C LYS A 30 -25.28 -21.86 -7.87
N PHE A 31 -24.16 -21.50 -8.48
CA PHE A 31 -23.75 -20.11 -8.73
C PHE A 31 -24.85 -19.45 -9.58
N ASN A 32 -25.72 -18.65 -8.93
CA ASN A 32 -26.85 -17.99 -9.57
C ASN A 32 -26.36 -16.73 -10.30
N SER A 33 -27.00 -16.34 -11.40
CA SER A 33 -26.74 -15.08 -12.11
C SER A 33 -26.77 -13.85 -11.18
N LYS A 34 -27.53 -13.96 -10.08
CA LYS A 34 -27.58 -12.96 -9.01
C LYS A 34 -26.28 -12.80 -8.23
N ILE A 35 -25.63 -13.90 -7.88
CA ILE A 35 -24.35 -13.89 -7.16
C ILE A 35 -23.27 -13.34 -8.09
N LEU A 36 -23.27 -13.74 -9.37
CA LEU A 36 -22.37 -13.18 -10.37
C LEU A 36 -22.44 -11.65 -10.41
N ILE A 37 -23.65 -11.08 -10.37
CA ILE A 37 -23.82 -9.63 -10.39
C ILE A 37 -23.32 -8.98 -9.09
N ILE A 38 -23.54 -9.58 -7.92
CA ILE A 38 -22.95 -9.10 -6.66
C ILE A 38 -21.42 -9.12 -6.74
N VAL A 39 -20.83 -10.19 -7.28
CA VAL A 39 -19.39 -10.31 -7.50
C VAL A 39 -18.87 -9.22 -8.43
N LEU A 40 -19.52 -9.01 -9.58
CA LEU A 40 -19.13 -7.97 -10.55
C LEU A 40 -19.24 -6.55 -9.94
N ILE A 41 -20.32 -6.26 -9.22
CA ILE A 41 -20.48 -4.99 -8.50
C ILE A 41 -19.37 -4.83 -7.46
N GLY A 42 -19.06 -5.89 -6.71
CA GLY A 42 -17.96 -5.92 -5.77
C GLY A 42 -16.63 -5.58 -6.44
N ILE A 43 -16.28 -6.24 -7.55
CA ILE A 43 -15.03 -5.95 -8.27
C ILE A 43 -14.95 -4.48 -8.69
N VAL A 44 -16.01 -3.95 -9.33
CA VAL A 44 -16.03 -2.55 -9.78
C VAL A 44 -15.96 -1.59 -8.58
N PHE A 45 -16.68 -1.88 -7.50
CA PHE A 45 -16.67 -1.08 -6.26
C PHE A 45 -15.26 -0.98 -5.67
N HIS A 46 -14.58 -2.10 -5.42
CA HIS A 46 -13.24 -2.10 -4.81
C HIS A 46 -12.19 -1.50 -5.74
N LEU A 47 -12.25 -1.76 -7.06
CA LEU A 47 -11.35 -1.11 -8.02
C LEU A 47 -11.52 0.41 -8.00
N SER A 48 -12.77 0.89 -8.02
CA SER A 48 -13.06 2.32 -7.98
C SER A 48 -12.59 2.95 -6.66
N TYR A 49 -12.88 2.30 -5.53
CA TYR A 49 -12.55 2.82 -4.21
C TYR A 49 -11.05 2.71 -3.91
N THR A 50 -10.33 1.79 -4.53
CA THR A 50 -8.85 1.76 -4.50
C THR A 50 -8.28 3.03 -5.13
N LEU A 51 -8.89 3.55 -6.20
CA LEU A 51 -8.43 4.79 -6.84
C LEU A 51 -8.74 6.05 -6.02
N SER A 52 -9.70 5.99 -5.08
CA SER A 52 -10.13 7.15 -4.31
C SER A 52 -9.04 7.80 -3.47
N ILE A 53 -8.01 7.03 -3.04
CA ILE A 53 -6.90 7.62 -2.29
C ILE A 53 -6.11 8.63 -3.13
N PHE A 54 -6.02 8.46 -4.45
CA PHE A 54 -5.36 9.45 -5.30
C PHE A 54 -6.15 10.77 -5.35
N ASP A 55 -7.47 10.69 -5.45
CA ASP A 55 -8.32 11.89 -5.43
C ASP A 55 -8.35 12.61 -4.07
N ILE A 56 -8.07 11.88 -2.99
CA ILE A 56 -8.15 12.36 -1.60
C ILE A 56 -6.81 12.90 -1.10
N TYR A 57 -5.72 12.21 -1.45
CA TYR A 57 -4.40 12.40 -0.88
C TYR A 57 -3.38 12.95 -1.89
N PHE A 58 -3.49 12.62 -3.18
CA PHE A 58 -2.45 12.85 -4.17
C PHE A 58 -2.94 13.72 -5.33
N ARG A 59 -3.02 15.02 -5.06
CA ARG A 59 -3.40 16.04 -6.05
C ARG A 59 -2.21 16.92 -6.39
N SER A 60 -2.15 17.37 -7.64
CA SER A 60 -1.15 18.34 -8.06
C SER A 60 -1.21 19.58 -7.16
N PRO A 61 -0.07 20.06 -6.64
CA PRO A 61 0.00 21.33 -5.93
C PRO A 61 0.05 22.53 -6.89
N LEU A 62 0.28 22.30 -8.18
CA LEU A 62 0.52 23.35 -9.16
C LEU A 62 -0.74 24.17 -9.43
N VAL A 63 -0.53 25.48 -9.43
CA VAL A 63 -1.51 26.51 -9.78
C VAL A 63 -0.93 27.28 -10.97
N HIS A 64 -1.77 27.80 -11.85
CA HIS A 64 -1.34 28.59 -13.01
C HIS A 64 -2.03 29.96 -13.03
N GLY A 65 -1.42 30.93 -13.74
CA GLY A 65 -1.99 32.27 -13.90
C GLY A 65 -1.56 33.29 -12.84
N MET A 66 -0.48 33.03 -12.10
CA MET A 66 0.10 33.97 -11.14
C MET A 66 1.01 34.99 -11.80
N THR A 67 1.11 36.16 -11.18
CA THR A 67 2.04 37.22 -11.59
C THR A 67 3.40 37.05 -10.89
N PRO A 68 4.54 37.08 -11.62
CA PRO A 68 5.87 37.01 -11.00
C PRO A 68 6.24 38.35 -10.33
N HIS A 69 6.80 38.27 -9.11
CA HIS A 69 7.25 39.45 -8.36
C HIS A 69 8.77 39.66 -8.47
N LYS A 70 9.20 40.83 -8.96
CA LYS A 70 10.62 41.19 -9.13
C LYS A 70 11.18 41.92 -7.91
N ILE A 71 12.49 41.82 -7.72
CA ILE A 71 13.24 42.59 -6.73
C ILE A 71 13.72 43.88 -7.41
N GLU A 72 13.23 45.04 -6.98
CA GLU A 72 13.55 46.36 -7.58
C GLU A 72 14.84 46.98 -7.05
N LEU A 73 15.86 46.15 -6.79
CA LEU A 73 17.18 46.56 -6.31
C LEU A 73 18.27 45.83 -7.09
N THR A 74 19.48 46.38 -7.09
CA THR A 74 20.61 45.74 -7.76
C THR A 74 20.98 44.46 -7.02
N PRO A 75 21.00 43.29 -7.68
CA PRO A 75 21.32 42.03 -7.03
C PRO A 75 22.79 41.98 -6.58
N PRO A 76 23.10 41.19 -5.53
CA PRO A 76 24.46 41.08 -5.03
C PRO A 76 25.38 40.40 -6.05
N ALA A 77 24.90 39.36 -6.75
CA ALA A 77 25.66 38.59 -7.74
C ALA A 77 25.19 38.86 -9.18
N ASN A 78 26.12 38.78 -10.13
CA ASN A 78 25.83 38.75 -11.56
C ASN A 78 25.61 37.32 -12.07
N ARG A 79 26.21 36.34 -11.39
CA ARG A 79 26.24 34.95 -11.81
C ARG A 79 26.15 34.00 -10.62
N LEU A 80 25.48 32.87 -10.82
CA LEU A 80 25.30 31.80 -9.86
C LEU A 80 25.91 30.51 -10.42
N VAL A 81 26.63 29.77 -9.59
CA VAL A 81 27.11 28.42 -9.90
C VAL A 81 26.47 27.44 -8.93
N LEU A 82 25.70 26.50 -9.46
CA LEU A 82 25.04 25.45 -8.71
C LEU A 82 25.75 24.12 -8.97
N PHE A 83 26.31 23.54 -7.92
CA PHE A 83 26.83 22.16 -7.92
C PHE A 83 25.83 21.26 -7.18
N VAL A 84 25.33 20.23 -7.87
CA VAL A 84 24.52 19.17 -7.26
C VAL A 84 25.28 17.87 -7.39
N ALA A 85 25.77 17.35 -6.27
CA ALA A 85 26.49 16.09 -6.18
C ALA A 85 25.52 14.96 -5.82
N ASP A 86 24.92 14.34 -6.83
CA ASP A 86 23.80 13.39 -6.70
C ASP A 86 24.14 12.24 -5.72
N GLY A 87 23.19 11.89 -4.86
CA GLY A 87 23.35 10.82 -3.87
C GLY A 87 24.35 11.13 -2.74
N LEU A 88 24.84 12.36 -2.58
CA LEU A 88 25.80 12.70 -1.53
C LEU A 88 25.15 12.77 -0.14
N ARG A 89 25.53 11.84 0.74
CA ARG A 89 25.12 11.85 2.15
C ARG A 89 25.84 12.93 2.96
N ALA A 90 25.09 13.67 3.76
CA ALA A 90 25.66 14.69 4.64
C ALA A 90 26.64 14.12 5.68
N ASP A 91 26.33 12.96 6.26
CA ASP A 91 27.18 12.35 7.29
C ASP A 91 28.57 11.98 6.76
N ARG A 92 28.65 11.42 5.55
CA ARG A 92 29.92 11.06 4.89
C ARG A 92 30.70 12.27 4.41
N PHE A 93 30.01 13.33 4.00
CA PHE A 93 30.62 14.59 3.59
C PHE A 93 31.28 15.34 4.76
N TYR A 94 30.58 15.48 5.89
CA TYR A 94 31.06 16.28 7.03
C TYR A 94 31.97 15.52 8.01
N GLU A 95 31.88 14.18 8.06
CA GLU A 95 32.73 13.34 8.90
C GLU A 95 34.21 13.51 8.55
N LEU A 96 35.06 13.59 9.59
CA LEU A 96 36.50 13.56 9.44
C LEU A 96 37.00 12.11 9.43
N GLU A 97 37.91 11.79 8.51
CA GLU A 97 38.67 10.54 8.51
C GLU A 97 39.80 10.62 9.52
N GLU A 98 39.94 9.61 10.38
CA GLU A 98 41.09 9.47 11.25
C GLU A 98 42.16 8.62 10.56
N ASN A 99 43.31 9.24 10.28
CA ASN A 99 44.49 8.56 9.75
C ASN A 99 45.68 8.84 10.65
N GLN A 100 46.23 7.79 11.28
CA GLN A 100 47.41 7.89 12.17
C GLN A 100 47.24 8.93 13.31
N GLY A 101 46.04 9.02 13.88
CA GLY A 101 45.72 9.98 14.96
C GLY A 101 45.52 11.43 14.50
N GLN A 102 45.52 11.70 13.19
CA GLN A 102 45.14 12.99 12.61
C GLN A 102 43.78 12.90 11.93
N PHE A 103 42.94 13.89 12.17
CA PHE A 103 41.64 14.01 11.54
C PHE A 103 41.73 14.85 10.26
N HIS A 104 41.32 14.29 9.14
CA HIS A 104 41.34 14.93 7.83
C HIS A 104 39.94 14.95 7.22
N SER A 105 39.54 16.05 6.59
CA SER A 105 38.28 16.09 5.84
C SER A 105 38.44 15.43 4.49
N ARG A 106 37.42 14.69 4.04
CA ARG A 106 37.35 14.15 2.66
C ARG A 106 37.17 15.24 1.62
N ALA A 107 36.59 16.37 2.00
CA ALA A 107 36.36 17.53 1.15
C ALA A 107 37.11 18.76 1.70
N PRO A 108 38.46 18.76 1.68
CA PRO A 108 39.27 19.81 2.31
C PRO A 108 39.00 21.21 1.75
N PHE A 109 38.71 21.36 0.45
CA PHE A 109 38.38 22.67 -0.11
C PHE A 109 37.03 23.18 0.42
N LEU A 110 35.97 22.39 0.33
CA LEU A 110 34.66 22.77 0.87
C LEU A 110 34.68 22.91 2.39
N ARG A 111 35.48 22.11 3.10
CA ARG A 111 35.73 22.30 4.53
C ARG A 111 36.36 23.66 4.83
N SER A 112 37.35 24.07 4.04
CA SER A 112 37.94 25.41 4.17
C SER A 112 36.93 26.52 3.87
N ILE A 113 35.97 26.30 2.97
CA ILE A 113 34.87 27.24 2.69
C ILE A 113 34.04 27.41 3.96
N ILE A 114 33.57 26.30 4.52
CA ILE A 114 32.73 26.26 5.72
C ILE A 114 33.39 27.01 6.88
N GLU A 115 34.69 26.78 7.10
CA GLU A 115 35.38 27.32 8.28
C GLU A 115 35.81 28.78 8.13
N ASN A 116 35.96 29.30 6.89
CA ASN A 116 36.61 30.60 6.68
C ASN A 116 35.79 31.64 5.89
N ARG A 117 34.87 31.24 5.01
CA ARG A 117 34.27 32.15 4.01
C ARG A 117 32.81 31.93 3.66
N GLY A 118 32.25 30.77 3.97
CA GLY A 118 30.89 30.41 3.59
C GLY A 118 29.98 30.11 4.80
N SER A 119 28.72 29.84 4.49
CA SER A 119 27.76 29.27 5.42
C SER A 119 27.50 27.80 5.07
N TRP A 120 26.98 27.04 6.04
CA TRP A 120 26.84 25.59 5.91
C TRP A 120 25.64 25.07 6.70
N GLY A 121 25.15 23.90 6.32
CA GLY A 121 24.15 23.17 7.10
C GLY A 121 23.66 21.90 6.39
N ILE A 122 22.43 21.53 6.70
CA ILE A 122 21.72 20.42 6.05
C ILE A 122 20.59 20.95 5.19
N SER A 123 20.58 20.52 3.93
CA SER A 123 19.41 20.61 3.05
C SER A 123 18.56 19.38 3.28
N HIS A 124 17.35 19.60 3.81
CA HIS A 124 16.38 18.54 4.08
C HIS A 124 15.55 18.30 2.83
N THR A 125 15.81 17.19 2.16
CA THR A 125 14.96 16.73 1.06
C THR A 125 13.73 16.02 1.61
N ARG A 126 12.64 16.09 0.84
CA ARG A 126 11.43 15.32 1.11
C ARG A 126 11.43 14.10 0.22
N VAL A 127 10.67 13.13 0.65
CA VAL A 127 10.47 11.96 -0.17
C VAL A 127 9.57 12.27 -1.40
N PRO A 128 9.83 11.64 -2.55
CA PRO A 128 10.74 10.53 -2.71
C PRO A 128 12.14 11.09 -2.81
N THR A 129 13.07 10.48 -2.07
CA THR A 129 14.50 10.81 -2.15
C THR A 129 15.03 10.18 -3.42
N GLU A 130 14.55 10.67 -4.55
CA GLU A 130 14.87 10.24 -5.91
C GLU A 130 15.36 11.47 -6.66
N THR A 131 16.22 11.24 -7.65
CA THR A 131 16.95 12.29 -8.35
C THR A 131 16.03 13.40 -8.87
N ARG A 132 14.98 13.03 -9.61
CA ARG A 132 14.04 13.99 -10.23
C ARG A 132 13.35 14.91 -9.20
N PRO A 133 12.58 14.40 -8.22
CA PRO A 133 11.90 15.25 -7.25
C PRO A 133 12.85 16.13 -6.44
N GLY A 134 14.05 15.63 -6.10
CA GLY A 134 15.07 16.43 -5.41
C GLY A 134 15.51 17.63 -6.24
N HIS A 135 15.77 17.43 -7.54
CA HIS A 135 16.11 18.51 -8.47
C HIS A 135 14.95 19.49 -8.71
N VAL A 136 13.70 19.01 -8.80
CA VAL A 136 12.51 19.89 -8.91
C VAL A 136 12.38 20.76 -7.65
N ALA A 137 12.58 20.20 -6.46
CA ALA A 137 12.57 20.99 -5.23
C ALA A 137 13.67 22.05 -5.23
N LEU A 138 14.92 21.68 -5.56
CA LEU A 138 16.05 22.61 -5.61
C LEU A 138 15.83 23.77 -6.60
N ILE A 139 15.35 23.48 -7.81
CA ILE A 139 15.39 24.41 -8.94
C ILE A 139 14.05 25.12 -9.17
N ALA A 140 12.92 24.47 -8.85
CA ALA A 140 11.57 25.03 -8.99
C ALA A 140 10.91 25.37 -7.64
N GLY A 141 11.47 24.93 -6.52
CA GLY A 141 11.01 25.33 -5.19
C GLY A 141 9.72 24.66 -4.73
N PHE A 142 9.30 23.55 -5.35
CA PHE A 142 8.13 22.78 -4.91
C PHE A 142 8.41 21.29 -4.89
N TYR A 143 7.64 20.58 -4.07
CA TYR A 143 7.75 19.13 -3.93
C TYR A 143 6.76 18.44 -4.86
N GLU A 144 7.25 17.54 -5.71
CA GLU A 144 6.38 16.75 -6.59
C GLU A 144 5.47 15.83 -5.76
N ASP A 145 4.20 15.75 -6.17
CA ASP A 145 3.22 14.83 -5.59
C ASP A 145 3.37 13.43 -6.20
N VAL A 146 2.99 12.39 -5.44
CA VAL A 146 3.00 10.99 -5.87
C VAL A 146 2.25 10.77 -7.19
N SER A 147 1.22 11.56 -7.46
CA SER A 147 0.47 11.52 -8.71
C SER A 147 1.26 11.96 -9.95
N ALA A 148 2.31 12.77 -9.80
CA ALA A 148 3.16 13.20 -10.92
C ALA A 148 4.14 12.09 -11.34
N VAL A 149 4.64 11.31 -10.38
CA VAL A 149 5.54 10.17 -10.61
C VAL A 149 4.79 8.98 -11.24
N THR A 150 3.55 8.72 -10.79
CA THR A 150 2.72 7.62 -11.34
C THR A 150 2.24 7.84 -12.77
N LYS A 151 2.21 9.10 -13.24
CA LYS A 151 1.83 9.45 -14.63
C LYS A 151 3.00 9.47 -15.61
N GLY A 152 4.24 9.47 -15.12
CA GLY A 152 5.44 9.44 -15.95
C GLY A 152 6.69 9.33 -15.10
N TRP A 153 7.38 8.18 -15.17
CA TRP A 153 8.61 7.93 -14.41
C TRP A 153 9.80 8.73 -14.95
N LYS A 154 9.89 8.88 -16.29
CA LYS A 154 11.03 9.52 -16.98
C LYS A 154 10.81 10.99 -17.39
N SER A 155 9.57 11.48 -17.41
CA SER A 155 9.27 12.85 -17.86
C SER A 155 8.11 13.43 -17.05
N ASN A 156 8.22 14.70 -16.64
CA ASN A 156 7.08 15.37 -16.00
C ASN A 156 6.00 15.66 -17.05
N PRO A 157 4.77 15.12 -16.90
CA PRO A 157 3.69 15.40 -17.84
C PRO A 157 3.12 16.83 -17.72
N VAL A 158 3.55 17.62 -16.73
CA VAL A 158 3.03 18.97 -16.47
C VAL A 158 4.18 19.97 -16.51
N GLU A 159 4.06 21.01 -17.34
CA GLU A 159 5.00 22.13 -17.38
C GLU A 159 4.91 22.96 -16.09
N PHE A 160 6.07 23.36 -15.55
CA PHE A 160 6.19 24.21 -14.37
C PHE A 160 7.30 25.25 -14.56
N ASP A 161 7.18 26.39 -13.88
CA ASP A 161 8.19 27.46 -13.88
C ASP A 161 9.33 27.09 -12.91
N HIS A 162 10.55 27.42 -13.28
CA HIS A 162 11.79 27.08 -12.57
C HIS A 162 12.88 28.14 -12.81
N LEU A 163 13.99 28.06 -12.08
CA LEU A 163 15.08 29.06 -12.11
C LEU A 163 15.48 29.52 -13.52
N PHE A 164 15.74 28.57 -14.43
CA PHE A 164 16.28 28.87 -15.77
C PHE A 164 15.29 29.59 -16.69
N ASN A 165 13.97 29.56 -16.46
CA ASN A 165 13.00 30.22 -17.35
C ASN A 165 13.18 31.74 -17.40
N LYS A 166 13.79 32.34 -16.36
CA LYS A 166 13.96 33.79 -16.23
C LYS A 166 15.42 34.23 -16.34
N THR A 167 16.37 33.30 -16.51
CA THR A 167 17.78 33.66 -16.68
C THR A 167 18.02 34.30 -18.04
N LYS A 168 19.08 35.10 -18.13
CA LYS A 168 19.48 35.71 -19.40
C LYS A 168 20.27 34.73 -20.27
N TYR A 169 21.17 33.98 -19.62
CA TYR A 169 21.89 32.86 -20.20
C TYR A 169 22.15 31.82 -19.12
N SER A 170 22.10 30.54 -19.49
CA SER A 170 22.43 29.44 -18.58
C SER A 170 23.19 28.35 -19.31
N TRP A 171 24.05 27.65 -18.57
CA TRP A 171 24.78 26.49 -19.06
C TRP A 171 24.58 25.31 -18.11
N GLY A 172 24.20 24.15 -18.64
CA GLY A 172 23.97 22.94 -17.87
C GLY A 172 24.80 21.75 -18.37
N TYR A 173 25.45 21.02 -17.47
CA TYR A 173 26.27 19.86 -17.79
C TYR A 173 25.98 18.71 -16.82
N GLY A 174 25.74 17.50 -17.35
CA GLY A 174 25.52 16.29 -16.55
C GLY A 174 24.60 15.27 -17.23
N SER A 175 23.87 14.48 -16.42
CA SER A 175 22.98 13.40 -16.89
C SER A 175 21.81 13.91 -17.76
N PRO A 176 21.44 13.17 -18.84
CA PRO A 176 20.24 13.46 -19.62
C PRO A 176 18.94 13.42 -18.81
N ASP A 177 18.85 12.57 -17.78
CA ASP A 177 17.63 12.38 -16.99
C ASP A 177 17.26 13.61 -16.14
N VAL A 178 18.24 14.47 -15.83
CA VAL A 178 18.03 15.71 -15.05
C VAL A 178 18.01 16.92 -15.95
N LEU A 179 19.01 17.09 -16.81
CA LEU A 179 19.21 18.34 -17.53
C LEU A 179 18.09 18.60 -18.54
N LEU A 180 17.64 17.57 -19.25
CA LEU A 180 16.61 17.71 -20.29
C LEU A 180 15.28 18.18 -19.71
N MET A 181 14.93 17.78 -18.50
CA MET A 181 13.71 18.23 -17.80
C MET A 181 13.64 19.76 -17.63
N PHE A 182 14.78 20.44 -17.53
CA PHE A 182 14.85 21.90 -17.35
C PHE A 182 15.25 22.66 -18.62
N SER A 183 15.82 21.99 -19.62
CA SER A 183 16.23 22.63 -20.87
C SER A 183 15.20 22.51 -21.99
N ASP A 184 14.36 21.46 -21.96
CA ASP A 184 13.30 21.26 -22.94
C ASP A 184 12.32 22.42 -22.83
N ASN A 185 12.35 23.33 -23.81
CA ASN A 185 11.61 24.60 -23.90
C ASN A 185 12.26 25.85 -23.27
N VAL A 186 13.51 25.79 -22.79
CA VAL A 186 14.23 26.97 -22.27
C VAL A 186 15.35 27.41 -23.21
N LYS A 187 15.02 28.32 -24.13
CA LYS A 187 15.96 28.81 -25.17
C LYS A 187 17.22 29.49 -24.63
N THR A 188 17.17 29.99 -23.40
CA THR A 188 18.29 30.67 -22.73
C THR A 188 19.26 29.70 -22.08
N MET A 189 18.93 28.41 -22.01
CA MET A 189 19.76 27.37 -21.39
C MET A 189 20.43 26.51 -22.48
N GLU A 190 21.75 26.56 -22.53
CA GLU A 190 22.58 25.67 -23.36
C GLU A 190 22.97 24.45 -22.52
N THR A 191 22.62 23.25 -22.95
CA THR A 191 22.95 22.00 -22.24
C THR A 191 23.83 21.08 -23.06
N GLN A 192 24.75 20.38 -22.38
CA GLN A 192 25.44 19.22 -22.93
C GLN A 192 25.31 18.07 -21.94
N VAL A 193 24.95 16.91 -22.46
CA VAL A 193 24.78 15.67 -21.69
C VAL A 193 25.71 14.60 -22.23
N TYR A 194 26.17 13.70 -21.37
CA TYR A 194 26.87 12.49 -21.80
C TYR A 194 25.85 11.45 -22.31
N ALA A 195 26.31 10.45 -23.06
CA ALA A 195 25.45 9.38 -23.57
C ALA A 195 24.96 8.48 -22.42
N GLU A 196 23.71 8.01 -22.48
CA GLU A 196 23.11 7.11 -21.47
C GLU A 196 23.95 5.85 -21.26
N GLU A 197 24.67 5.36 -22.28
CA GLU A 197 25.53 4.18 -22.18
C GLU A 197 26.73 4.35 -21.23
N PHE A 198 27.07 5.58 -20.85
CA PHE A 198 28.16 5.84 -19.90
C PHE A 198 27.72 5.68 -18.43
N GLU A 199 26.42 5.55 -18.16
CA GLU A 199 25.86 5.23 -16.83
C GLU A 199 25.94 3.71 -16.55
N ASP A 200 27.15 3.15 -16.58
CA ASP A 200 27.40 1.72 -16.32
C ASP A 200 27.65 1.44 -14.83
N PHE A 201 26.65 0.89 -14.15
CA PHE A 201 26.71 0.48 -12.74
C PHE A 201 27.75 -0.64 -12.43
N GLY A 202 28.36 -1.24 -13.45
CA GLY A 202 29.43 -2.23 -13.31
C GLY A 202 30.85 -1.65 -13.29
N ALA A 203 31.03 -0.34 -13.52
CA ALA A 203 32.31 0.36 -13.60
C ALA A 203 32.43 1.50 -12.58
N ASP A 204 33.62 2.10 -12.43
CA ASP A 204 33.81 3.31 -11.61
C ASP A 204 33.20 4.53 -12.31
N ALA A 205 32.18 5.10 -11.67
CA ALA A 205 31.37 6.19 -12.21
C ALA A 205 32.00 7.59 -12.06
N SER A 206 33.15 7.72 -11.40
CA SER A 206 33.81 9.01 -11.18
C SER A 206 34.19 9.75 -12.48
N ASN A 207 34.27 9.02 -13.60
CA ASN A 207 34.48 9.59 -14.93
C ASN A 207 33.33 10.50 -15.40
N LEU A 208 32.10 10.28 -14.91
CA LEU A 208 30.94 11.13 -15.21
C LEU A 208 31.14 12.55 -14.65
N ASP A 209 31.63 12.64 -13.41
CA ASP A 209 31.93 13.94 -12.78
C ASP A 209 33.11 14.64 -13.48
N MET A 210 34.13 13.87 -13.86
CA MET A 210 35.28 14.40 -14.62
C MET A 210 34.84 14.99 -15.96
N TRP A 211 33.94 14.32 -16.68
CA TRP A 211 33.38 14.85 -17.93
C TRP A 211 32.72 16.21 -17.74
N VAL A 212 31.95 16.40 -16.66
CA VAL A 212 31.31 17.69 -16.33
C VAL A 212 32.35 18.78 -16.09
N PHE A 213 33.41 18.49 -15.33
CA PHE A 213 34.48 19.45 -15.08
C PHE A 213 35.25 19.82 -16.36
N GLU A 214 35.56 18.83 -17.21
CA GLU A 214 36.21 19.05 -18.51
C GLU A 214 35.37 19.97 -19.42
N LYS A 215 34.05 19.81 -19.41
CA LYS A 215 33.15 20.67 -20.19
C LYS A 215 33.11 22.12 -19.72
N ILE A 216 33.27 22.37 -18.43
CA ILE A 216 33.41 23.74 -17.93
C ILE A 216 34.75 24.34 -18.30
N GLU A 217 35.83 23.56 -18.25
CA GLU A 217 37.14 24.02 -18.74
C GLU A 217 37.08 24.36 -20.24
N GLU A 218 36.40 23.53 -21.03
CA GLU A 218 36.15 23.77 -22.44
C GLU A 218 35.33 25.04 -22.66
N LEU A 219 34.25 25.26 -21.90
CA LEU A 219 33.41 26.47 -21.98
C LEU A 219 34.24 27.75 -21.82
N PHE A 220 35.02 27.86 -20.73
CA PHE A 220 35.82 29.06 -20.46
C PHE A 220 37.00 29.20 -21.43
N LYS A 221 37.61 28.09 -21.85
CA LYS A 221 38.65 28.11 -22.89
C LYS A 221 38.09 28.60 -24.23
N ASN A 222 36.90 28.15 -24.63
CA ASN A 222 36.24 28.59 -25.86
C ASN A 222 35.81 30.06 -25.76
N ALA A 223 35.39 30.53 -24.59
CA ALA A 223 35.07 31.93 -24.34
C ALA A 223 36.27 32.87 -24.57
N THR A 224 37.52 32.39 -24.44
CA THR A 224 38.69 33.21 -24.80
C THR A 224 38.85 33.43 -26.31
N LYS A 225 38.21 32.58 -27.13
CA LYS A 225 38.31 32.58 -28.60
C LYS A 225 37.03 33.09 -29.29
N ASP A 226 35.88 32.83 -28.69
CA ASP A 226 34.57 33.22 -29.18
C ASP A 226 34.08 34.49 -28.47
N GLN A 227 34.02 35.60 -29.22
CA GLN A 227 33.59 36.90 -28.70
C GLN A 227 32.12 36.92 -28.27
N GLU A 228 31.24 36.16 -28.94
CA GLU A 228 29.83 36.12 -28.57
C GLU A 228 29.66 35.36 -27.26
N LEU A 229 30.29 34.19 -27.13
CA LEU A 229 30.29 33.41 -25.90
C LEU A 229 30.88 34.20 -24.72
N ASN A 230 31.99 34.90 -24.93
CA ASN A 230 32.58 35.80 -23.92
C ASN A 230 31.59 36.89 -23.48
N ARG A 231 30.90 37.52 -24.44
CA ARG A 231 29.89 38.55 -24.16
C ARG A 231 28.70 37.97 -23.39
N LYS A 232 28.24 36.76 -23.73
CA LYS A 232 27.19 36.04 -22.99
C LYS A 232 27.63 35.78 -21.55
N LEU A 233 28.83 35.22 -21.34
CA LEU A 233 29.39 34.89 -20.02
C LEU A 233 29.63 36.13 -19.13
N LYS A 234 29.97 37.28 -19.72
CA LYS A 234 30.12 38.55 -18.99
C LYS A 234 28.82 39.31 -18.75
N SER A 235 27.68 38.75 -19.13
CA SER A 235 26.36 39.28 -18.79
C SER A 235 26.03 39.12 -17.29
N ASN A 236 24.92 39.71 -16.85
CA ASN A 236 24.27 39.45 -15.58
C ASN A 236 23.17 38.38 -15.72
N GLN A 237 22.63 37.93 -14.58
CA GLN A 237 21.55 36.93 -14.47
C GLN A 237 21.91 35.60 -15.15
N ILE A 238 23.14 35.16 -14.91
CA ILE A 238 23.69 33.92 -15.46
C ILE A 238 23.62 32.81 -14.42
N VAL A 239 23.31 31.59 -14.87
CA VAL A 239 23.41 30.38 -14.04
C VAL A 239 24.25 29.32 -14.74
N ILE A 240 25.22 28.74 -14.03
CA ILE A 240 25.96 27.55 -14.45
C ILE A 240 25.53 26.41 -13.53
N PHE A 241 24.94 25.35 -14.10
CA PHE A 241 24.44 24.20 -13.37
C PHE A 241 25.27 22.95 -13.69
N LEU A 242 25.85 22.34 -12.65
CA LEU A 242 26.72 21.18 -12.71
C LEU A 242 26.08 20.05 -11.94
N HIS A 243 25.60 19.05 -12.68
CA HIS A 243 25.02 17.84 -12.11
C HIS A 243 26.07 16.72 -12.13
N LEU A 244 26.48 16.28 -10.94
CA LEU A 244 27.58 15.34 -10.72
C LEU A 244 27.00 13.99 -10.24
N LEU A 245 26.85 13.02 -11.15
CA LEU A 245 26.16 11.75 -10.92
C LEU A 245 27.05 10.65 -10.30
N GLY A 246 28.37 10.82 -10.30
CA GLY A 246 29.31 9.74 -9.96
C GLY A 246 29.11 9.16 -8.56
N LEU A 247 28.71 9.98 -7.59
CA LEU A 247 28.47 9.56 -6.21
C LEU A 247 27.24 8.65 -6.07
N ASP A 248 26.12 8.98 -6.69
CA ASP A 248 24.92 8.14 -6.65
C ASP A 248 25.19 6.77 -7.29
N THR A 249 25.78 6.77 -8.49
CA THR A 249 26.10 5.53 -9.22
C THR A 249 27.06 4.64 -8.42
N ASN A 250 28.14 5.21 -7.87
CA ASN A 250 29.08 4.45 -7.02
C ASN A 250 28.43 4.00 -5.71
N GLY A 251 27.46 4.73 -5.18
CA GLY A 251 26.72 4.35 -4.00
C GLY A 251 25.75 3.19 -4.20
N HIS A 252 25.05 3.11 -5.33
CA HIS A 252 24.27 1.93 -5.72
C HIS A 252 25.15 0.71 -5.96
N ALA A 253 26.27 0.89 -6.68
CA ALA A 253 27.16 -0.21 -7.06
C ALA A 253 27.97 -0.76 -5.88
N TYR A 254 28.56 0.12 -5.06
CA TYR A 254 29.55 -0.24 -4.05
C TYR A 254 29.14 0.09 -2.61
N ARG A 255 28.01 0.79 -2.38
CA ARG A 255 27.48 1.26 -1.08
C ARG A 255 28.22 2.49 -0.54
N PRO A 256 27.57 3.33 0.30
CA PRO A 256 28.12 4.62 0.77
C PRO A 256 29.26 4.53 1.80
N HIS A 257 29.79 3.34 2.06
CA HIS A 257 30.94 3.13 2.95
C HIS A 257 32.16 2.58 2.20
N SER A 258 32.02 2.40 0.88
CA SER A 258 33.08 1.89 0.02
C SER A 258 34.17 2.93 -0.24
N ASP A 259 35.37 2.47 -0.56
CA ASP A 259 36.48 3.35 -0.92
C ASP A 259 36.18 4.09 -2.23
N GLU A 260 35.42 3.48 -3.14
CA GLU A 260 34.94 4.07 -4.39
C GLU A 260 34.08 5.32 -4.11
N TYR A 261 33.03 5.17 -3.30
CA TYR A 261 32.15 6.30 -2.92
C TYR A 261 32.92 7.40 -2.17
N LEU A 262 33.74 7.02 -1.18
CA LEU A 262 34.51 7.99 -0.38
C LEU A 262 35.62 8.69 -1.18
N SER A 263 36.25 7.99 -2.13
CA SER A 263 37.24 8.59 -3.03
C SER A 263 36.59 9.49 -4.06
N ASN A 264 35.36 9.19 -4.49
CA ASN A 264 34.58 10.07 -5.35
C ASN A 264 34.24 11.40 -4.65
N ILE A 265 33.97 11.41 -3.34
CA ILE A 265 33.79 12.67 -2.58
C ILE A 265 35.06 13.54 -2.69
N LYS A 266 36.24 12.93 -2.53
CA LYS A 266 37.54 13.61 -2.65
C LYS A 266 37.77 14.13 -4.07
N LEU A 267 37.30 13.41 -5.08
CA LEU A 267 37.39 13.83 -6.49
C LEU A 267 36.49 15.05 -6.76
N VAL A 268 35.23 15.00 -6.32
CA VAL A 268 34.27 16.10 -6.45
C VAL A 268 34.81 17.36 -5.78
N ASP A 269 35.35 17.28 -4.56
CA ASP A 269 35.93 18.45 -3.87
C ASP A 269 37.07 19.10 -4.67
N ARG A 270 37.98 18.30 -5.23
CA ARG A 270 39.07 18.81 -6.09
C ARG A 270 38.54 19.44 -7.38
N GLY A 271 37.53 18.83 -8.00
CA GLY A 271 36.88 19.37 -9.19
C GLY A 271 36.21 20.72 -8.91
N VAL A 272 35.43 20.80 -7.83
CA VAL A 272 34.81 22.05 -7.37
C VAL A 272 35.86 23.13 -7.10
N GLN A 273 36.98 22.80 -6.44
CA GLN A 273 38.09 23.74 -6.23
C GLN A 273 38.66 24.27 -7.55
N LYS A 274 38.89 23.37 -8.52
CA LYS A 274 39.43 23.73 -9.84
C LYS A 274 38.50 24.66 -10.59
N ILE A 275 37.20 24.34 -10.62
CA ILE A 275 36.18 25.18 -11.27
C ILE A 275 36.03 26.53 -10.57
N TYR A 276 36.03 26.55 -9.25
CA TYR A 276 36.01 27.81 -8.48
C TYR A 276 37.18 28.72 -8.88
N ASN A 277 38.42 28.21 -8.88
CA ASN A 277 39.59 29.01 -9.27
C ASN A 277 39.48 29.50 -10.72
N LEU A 278 39.07 28.63 -11.66
CA LEU A 278 38.89 28.99 -13.06
C LEU A 278 37.90 30.14 -13.26
N ILE A 279 36.77 30.11 -12.54
CA ILE A 279 35.73 31.13 -12.61
C ILE A 279 36.23 32.45 -12.01
N GLU A 280 36.84 32.40 -10.82
CA GLU A 280 37.36 33.61 -10.18
C GLU A 280 38.48 34.26 -11.00
N ASP A 281 39.37 33.47 -11.62
CA ASP A 281 40.42 33.95 -12.51
C ASP A 281 39.88 34.58 -13.81
N PHE A 282 38.80 34.01 -14.37
CA PHE A 282 38.19 34.51 -15.60
C PHE A 282 37.45 35.85 -15.42
N TYR A 283 36.74 36.01 -14.30
CA TYR A 283 35.92 37.21 -14.05
C TYR A 283 36.63 38.29 -13.25
N GLY A 284 37.33 37.93 -12.17
CA GLY A 284 38.06 38.87 -11.31
C GLY A 284 37.22 39.97 -10.65
N ASP A 285 35.88 39.81 -10.59
CA ASP A 285 34.96 40.88 -10.17
C ASP A 285 34.24 40.61 -8.83
N GLN A 286 34.45 39.43 -8.23
CA GLN A 286 33.79 39.00 -6.99
C GLN A 286 32.25 39.08 -7.05
N LYS A 287 31.67 38.94 -8.24
CA LYS A 287 30.21 38.97 -8.49
C LYS A 287 29.62 37.58 -8.76
N THR A 288 30.27 36.53 -8.26
CA THR A 288 29.79 35.14 -8.35
C THR A 288 29.28 34.64 -7.00
N ALA A 289 28.09 34.04 -6.99
CA ALA A 289 27.58 33.26 -5.88
C ALA A 289 27.68 31.76 -6.19
N TYR A 290 27.95 30.95 -5.18
CA TYR A 290 28.13 29.51 -5.29
C TYR A 290 27.25 28.77 -4.28
N ILE A 291 26.62 27.69 -4.75
CA ILE A 291 25.85 26.76 -3.93
C ILE A 291 26.32 25.35 -4.27
N PHE A 292 26.73 24.59 -3.25
CA PHE A 292 27.03 23.16 -3.33
C PHE A 292 26.04 22.40 -2.47
N THR A 293 25.35 21.41 -3.05
CA THR A 293 24.37 20.58 -2.34
C THR A 293 24.27 19.18 -2.96
N SER A 294 23.39 18.35 -2.40
CA SER A 294 22.86 17.15 -3.05
C SER A 294 21.34 17.26 -3.23
N ASP A 295 20.80 16.41 -4.09
CA ASP A 295 19.37 16.18 -4.29
C ASP A 295 18.80 15.16 -3.28
N HIS A 296 19.55 14.10 -2.99
CA HIS A 296 19.28 13.16 -1.90
C HIS A 296 20.59 12.53 -1.36
N GLY A 297 20.47 11.74 -0.31
CA GLY A 297 21.52 10.80 0.12
C GLY A 297 21.13 9.36 -0.20
N MET A 298 21.59 8.39 0.61
CA MET A 298 21.25 6.98 0.42
C MET A 298 21.44 6.14 1.69
N SER A 299 20.73 5.02 1.75
CA SER A 299 20.78 4.08 2.87
C SER A 299 22.11 3.35 2.87
N ASN A 300 22.42 2.68 3.98
CA ASN A 300 23.63 1.84 4.05
C ASN A 300 23.60 0.66 3.06
N ARG A 301 22.45 0.36 2.43
CA ARG A 301 22.31 -0.65 1.38
C ARG A 301 22.70 -0.15 -0.01
N GLY A 302 22.96 1.15 -0.17
CA GLY A 302 23.11 1.77 -1.49
C GLY A 302 21.77 1.86 -2.21
N SER A 303 20.72 2.28 -1.50
CA SER A 303 19.37 2.47 -2.04
C SER A 303 18.78 3.75 -1.45
N HIS A 304 17.99 4.47 -2.23
CA HIS A 304 17.25 5.65 -1.80
C HIS A 304 15.76 5.50 -2.19
N GLY A 305 14.99 6.59 -2.10
CA GLY A 305 13.53 6.59 -2.33
C GLY A 305 12.69 6.49 -1.05
N ASP A 306 13.31 6.37 0.12
CA ASP A 306 12.63 6.38 1.42
C ASP A 306 13.05 7.58 2.30
N GLY A 307 12.64 7.59 3.56
CA GLY A 307 12.86 8.71 4.49
C GLY A 307 13.72 8.31 5.67
N GLU A 308 14.59 7.32 5.47
CA GLU A 308 15.75 7.15 6.32
C GLU A 308 16.55 8.46 6.32
N ARG A 309 17.06 8.83 7.50
CA ARG A 309 17.78 10.10 7.71
C ARG A 309 18.93 10.30 6.73
N SER A 310 19.67 9.22 6.42
CA SER A 310 20.76 9.25 5.44
C SER A 310 20.32 9.53 4.01
N ASN A 311 19.03 9.38 3.70
CA ASN A 311 18.45 9.66 2.39
C ASN A 311 17.94 11.09 2.34
N THR A 312 17.43 11.60 3.46
CA THR A 312 16.79 12.93 3.53
C THR A 312 17.72 14.07 3.92
N GLU A 313 18.88 13.78 4.53
CA GLU A 313 19.85 14.79 4.94
C GLU A 313 21.00 14.90 3.92
N THR A 314 21.01 16.01 3.20
CA THR A 314 22.05 16.36 2.22
C THR A 314 22.89 17.52 2.72
N PRO A 315 24.19 17.60 2.38
CA PRO A 315 24.99 18.76 2.75
C PRO A 315 24.55 19.99 1.96
N ILE A 316 24.63 21.18 2.55
CA ILE A 316 24.57 22.45 1.82
C ILE A 316 25.72 23.36 2.27
N VAL A 317 26.44 23.91 1.29
CA VAL A 317 27.51 24.89 1.49
C VAL A 317 27.29 26.05 0.53
N THR A 318 27.28 27.28 1.03
CA THR A 318 27.06 28.48 0.21
C THR A 318 28.14 29.53 0.48
N TRP A 319 28.65 30.16 -0.58
CA TRP A 319 29.69 31.19 -0.49
C TRP A 319 29.71 32.14 -1.69
N GLY A 320 30.42 33.26 -1.56
CA GLY A 320 30.59 34.26 -2.61
C GLY A 320 29.67 35.47 -2.45
N SER A 321 29.38 36.14 -3.56
CA SER A 321 28.68 37.43 -3.57
C SER A 321 27.25 37.32 -3.00
N GLY A 322 26.93 38.14 -2.01
CA GLY A 322 25.60 38.18 -1.37
C GLY A 322 25.38 37.15 -0.26
N LEU A 323 26.33 36.24 -0.03
CA LEU A 323 26.25 35.20 0.98
C LEU A 323 27.12 35.54 2.19
N ARG A 324 26.71 35.06 3.37
CA ARG A 324 27.41 35.29 4.64
C ARG A 324 28.57 34.30 4.84
N GLY A 325 29.63 34.77 5.50
CA GLY A 325 30.72 33.90 6.01
C GLY A 325 30.34 33.13 7.29
N PRO A 326 31.25 32.39 7.92
CA PRO A 326 30.95 31.56 9.09
C PRO A 326 30.53 32.40 10.31
N LEU A 327 29.62 31.85 11.12
CA LEU A 327 29.21 32.42 12.41
C LEU A 327 29.55 31.46 13.55
N PRO A 328 30.03 31.93 14.71
CA PRO A 328 30.17 31.12 15.91
C PRO A 328 28.83 30.60 16.44
N SER A 329 28.80 29.37 16.94
CA SER A 329 27.55 28.72 17.41
C SER A 329 26.91 29.40 18.62
N ASN A 330 27.68 30.15 19.41
CA ASN A 330 27.21 30.89 20.58
C ASN A 330 26.57 32.26 20.25
N LEU A 331 26.74 32.78 19.04
CA LEU A 331 26.41 34.18 18.74
C LEU A 331 24.92 34.44 18.48
N GLN A 332 24.07 33.46 18.13
CA GLN A 332 22.72 33.77 17.63
C GLN A 332 21.61 32.71 17.91
N THR A 333 21.61 32.02 19.06
CA THR A 333 20.47 31.12 19.39
C THR A 333 19.15 31.89 19.61
N GLU A 334 19.19 33.13 20.11
CA GLU A 334 17.98 33.96 20.30
C GLU A 334 17.60 34.78 19.06
N LYS A 335 18.57 35.47 18.41
CA LYS A 335 18.32 36.36 17.26
C LYS A 335 17.88 35.62 16.00
N ILE A 336 18.48 34.47 15.71
CA ILE A 336 18.04 33.66 14.58
C ILE A 336 16.73 32.92 14.91
N ALA A 337 16.49 32.51 16.17
CA ALA A 337 15.20 31.95 16.56
C ALA A 337 14.04 32.96 16.46
N SER A 338 14.29 34.27 16.66
CA SER A 338 13.30 35.33 16.46
C SER A 338 13.08 35.71 15.00
N LEU A 339 14.13 35.63 14.15
CA LEU A 339 14.04 35.87 12.70
C LEU A 339 13.41 34.68 11.95
N ARG A 340 13.62 33.44 12.43
CA ARG A 340 13.14 32.17 11.85
C ARG A 340 11.64 31.89 12.01
N GLY A 341 10.84 32.87 12.41
CA GLY A 341 9.44 32.73 12.87
C GLY A 341 8.80 31.41 12.49
N LYS A 342 8.79 30.43 13.42
CA LYS A 342 8.17 29.07 13.39
C LYS A 342 8.07 28.30 12.06
N ALA A 343 8.77 28.70 10.99
CA ALA A 343 8.77 28.07 9.68
C ALA A 343 9.69 26.85 9.70
N LYS A 344 9.39 25.93 10.62
CA LYS A 344 9.78 24.55 10.51
C LYS A 344 8.60 23.84 9.88
N GLU A 345 8.83 23.20 8.74
CA GLU A 345 8.25 21.88 8.56
C GLU A 345 8.43 21.12 9.87
N LYS A 346 7.36 20.50 10.38
CA LYS A 346 7.40 19.59 11.54
C LYS A 346 8.19 18.30 11.22
N LEU A 347 9.35 18.42 10.59
CA LEU A 347 10.30 17.35 10.48
C LEU A 347 10.94 17.15 11.87
N PRO A 348 11.03 15.90 12.36
CA PRO A 348 11.80 15.58 13.57
C PRO A 348 13.29 15.73 13.27
N VAL A 349 13.76 16.98 13.09
CA VAL A 349 15.16 17.30 12.81
C VAL A 349 15.92 17.37 14.12
N ASP A 350 16.97 16.55 14.22
CA ASP A 350 17.97 16.68 15.27
C ASP A 350 18.79 17.96 15.03
N THR A 351 18.63 18.91 15.96
CA THR A 351 19.29 20.22 15.88
C THR A 351 20.75 20.17 16.32
N LEU A 352 21.24 19.04 16.85
CA LEU A 352 22.62 18.90 17.29
C LEU A 352 23.52 18.53 16.11
N THR A 353 24.66 19.20 16.02
CA THR A 353 25.74 18.86 15.09
C THR A 353 26.48 17.63 15.64
N PRO A 354 26.61 16.52 14.88
CA PRO A 354 27.37 15.35 15.30
C PRO A 354 28.82 15.67 15.68
N ASP A 355 29.31 15.07 16.77
CA ASP A 355 30.65 15.34 17.32
C ASP A 355 31.79 14.94 16.37
N ASN A 356 31.58 13.92 15.54
CA ASN A 356 32.54 13.44 14.55
C ASN A 356 32.69 14.40 13.35
N TRP A 357 31.79 15.37 13.18
CA TRP A 357 31.93 16.42 12.17
C TRP A 357 32.87 17.54 12.61
N LYS A 358 33.09 17.70 13.92
CA LYS A 358 33.92 18.78 14.51
C LYS A 358 33.52 20.19 14.02
N LEU A 359 32.23 20.43 13.80
CA LEU A 359 31.69 21.73 13.36
C LEU A 359 30.77 22.39 14.39
N SER A 360 30.64 21.82 15.60
CA SER A 360 29.75 22.33 16.66
C SER A 360 30.11 23.73 17.16
N HIS A 361 31.31 24.22 16.85
CA HIS A 361 31.76 25.59 17.13
C HIS A 361 31.22 26.62 16.12
N LEU A 362 30.68 26.17 14.97
CA LEU A 362 30.07 27.00 13.94
C LEU A 362 28.55 26.85 13.94
N PHE A 363 27.88 27.92 13.55
CA PHE A 363 26.43 27.96 13.40
C PHE A 363 25.99 27.18 12.16
N ARG A 364 25.10 26.20 12.38
CA ARG A 364 24.49 25.35 11.34
C ARG A 364 23.20 25.97 10.82
N SER A 365 23.16 26.26 9.52
CA SER A 365 22.04 26.88 8.80
C SER A 365 21.34 25.84 7.92
N ASP A 366 20.37 25.13 8.50
CA ASP A 366 19.57 24.15 7.78
C ASP A 366 18.50 24.80 6.92
N VAL A 367 18.21 24.21 5.77
CA VAL A 367 17.17 24.65 4.83
C VAL A 367 16.29 23.47 4.42
N SER A 368 15.05 23.75 4.05
CA SER A 368 14.26 22.79 3.27
C SER A 368 14.75 22.86 1.83
N GLN A 369 14.76 21.74 1.11
CA GLN A 369 15.31 21.73 -0.25
C GLN A 369 14.61 22.72 -1.21
N ALA A 370 13.30 22.93 -1.01
CA ALA A 370 12.52 23.93 -1.74
C ALA A 370 12.98 25.38 -1.50
N ASP A 371 13.64 25.68 -0.38
CA ASP A 371 14.12 27.02 0.00
C ASP A 371 15.34 27.44 -0.84
N VAL A 372 16.01 26.49 -1.50
CA VAL A 372 17.16 26.76 -2.38
C VAL A 372 16.74 27.52 -3.64
N ALA A 373 15.54 27.28 -4.17
CA ALA A 373 15.03 27.99 -5.34
C ALA A 373 14.90 29.51 -5.12
N PRO A 374 14.17 30.01 -4.09
CA PRO A 374 14.11 31.44 -3.81
C PRO A 374 15.46 32.02 -3.39
N LEU A 375 16.35 31.23 -2.76
CA LEU A 375 17.72 31.66 -2.49
C LEU A 375 18.48 31.95 -3.80
N MET A 376 18.47 31.02 -4.75
CA MET A 376 19.13 31.17 -6.04
C MET A 376 18.62 32.36 -6.82
N THR A 377 17.30 32.50 -6.96
CA THR A 377 16.71 33.63 -7.70
C THR A 377 17.03 34.96 -7.02
N SER A 378 17.00 35.01 -5.69
CA SER A 378 17.28 36.23 -4.93
C SER A 378 18.73 36.70 -5.07
N LEU A 379 19.71 35.80 -5.20
CA LEU A 379 21.12 36.17 -5.34
C LEU A 379 21.42 36.90 -6.66
N ILE A 380 20.69 36.57 -7.73
CA ILE A 380 20.85 37.15 -9.07
C ILE A 380 19.69 38.08 -9.48
N GLY A 381 18.76 38.39 -8.57
CA GLY A 381 17.70 39.37 -8.81
C GLY A 381 16.62 38.90 -9.79
N LEU A 382 16.31 37.60 -9.80
CA LEU A 382 15.19 37.03 -10.53
C LEU A 382 13.96 36.85 -9.62
N PRO A 383 12.73 36.87 -10.17
CA PRO A 383 11.54 36.39 -9.45
C PRO A 383 11.72 34.94 -9.00
N SER A 384 11.17 34.59 -7.83
CA SER A 384 11.06 33.19 -7.42
C SER A 384 10.18 32.41 -8.41
N PRO A 385 10.43 31.11 -8.65
CA PRO A 385 9.58 30.31 -9.52
C PRO A 385 8.12 30.35 -9.07
N LEU A 386 7.19 30.39 -10.02
CA LEU A 386 5.80 30.72 -9.73
C LEU A 386 5.11 29.78 -8.72
N ASN A 387 5.46 28.50 -8.73
CA ASN A 387 4.91 27.49 -7.83
C ASN A 387 5.79 27.19 -6.61
N SER A 388 6.86 27.99 -6.38
CA SER A 388 7.78 27.77 -5.28
C SER A 388 7.10 27.97 -3.93
N VAL A 389 7.01 26.91 -3.13
CA VAL A 389 6.64 26.96 -1.70
C VAL A 389 7.84 27.23 -0.79
N GLY A 390 9.04 27.33 -1.36
CA GLY A 390 10.25 27.68 -0.63
C GLY A 390 10.20 29.05 0.03
N VAL A 391 10.77 29.14 1.22
CA VAL A 391 10.92 30.36 2.01
C VAL A 391 12.37 30.82 1.93
N LEU A 392 12.62 32.06 1.52
CA LEU A 392 13.98 32.59 1.41
C LEU A 392 14.74 32.46 2.76
N PRO A 393 15.85 31.69 2.84
CA PRO A 393 16.61 31.51 4.07
C PRO A 393 17.50 32.74 4.33
N ILE A 394 16.94 33.79 4.94
CA ILE A 394 17.65 35.07 5.11
C ILE A 394 18.93 34.97 5.95
N GLU A 395 19.08 33.92 6.78
CA GLU A 395 20.28 33.71 7.61
C GLU A 395 21.56 33.31 6.84
N VAL A 396 21.42 32.89 5.57
CA VAL A 396 22.57 32.59 4.70
C VAL A 396 23.00 33.82 3.88
N LEU A 397 22.16 34.86 3.83
CA LEU A 397 22.44 36.10 3.12
C LEU A 397 23.34 37.04 3.94
N SER A 398 24.09 37.88 3.23
CA SER A 398 24.99 38.87 3.84
C SER A 398 24.23 39.91 4.68
N GLU A 399 24.70 40.16 5.90
CA GLU A 399 24.14 41.19 6.81
C GLU A 399 24.41 42.63 6.33
N ASN A 400 25.31 42.83 5.34
CA ASN A 400 25.71 44.15 4.85
C ASN A 400 24.65 44.88 4.00
N SER A 401 23.57 44.20 3.61
CA SER A 401 22.54 44.74 2.71
C SER A 401 21.12 44.43 3.22
N PRO A 402 20.74 44.89 4.42
CA PRO A 402 19.44 44.56 5.02
C PRO A 402 18.25 45.02 4.17
N GLU A 403 18.38 46.14 3.47
CA GLU A 403 17.37 46.63 2.52
C GLU A 403 17.13 45.66 1.36
N TYR A 404 18.20 45.12 0.77
CA TYR A 404 18.09 44.11 -0.29
C TYR A 404 17.47 42.81 0.24
N THR A 405 17.95 42.33 1.39
CA THR A 405 17.43 41.11 2.03
C THR A 405 15.94 41.23 2.32
N THR A 406 15.49 42.37 2.86
CA THR A 406 14.06 42.61 3.10
C THR A 406 13.26 42.71 1.81
N ALA A 407 13.77 43.39 0.78
CA ALA A 407 13.10 43.46 -0.52
C ALA A 407 12.98 42.09 -1.20
N ALA A 408 14.01 41.25 -1.10
CA ALA A 408 14.01 39.88 -1.62
C ALA A 408 13.00 38.99 -0.88
N LEU A 409 12.99 39.05 0.45
CA LEU A 409 12.01 38.32 1.26
C LEU A 409 10.57 38.80 1.01
N TYR A 410 10.39 40.10 0.80
CA TYR A 410 9.07 40.65 0.46
C TYR A 410 8.60 40.19 -0.92
N ALA A 411 9.48 40.13 -1.93
CA ALA A 411 9.14 39.56 -3.23
C ALA A 411 8.76 38.07 -3.15
N ASN A 412 9.51 37.27 -2.35
CA ASN A 412 9.15 35.88 -2.06
C ASN A 412 7.79 35.79 -1.34
N THR A 413 7.52 36.69 -0.39
CA THR A 413 6.23 36.78 0.33
C THR A 413 5.07 37.03 -0.62
N LEU A 414 5.21 37.99 -1.53
CA LEU A 414 4.19 38.31 -2.52
C LEU A 414 3.97 37.14 -3.50
N GLN A 415 5.03 36.43 -3.90
CA GLN A 415 4.90 35.24 -4.74
C GLN A 415 4.07 34.13 -4.08
N VAL A 416 4.30 33.85 -2.80
CA VAL A 416 3.53 32.83 -2.05
C VAL A 416 2.08 33.29 -1.80
N TRP A 417 1.89 34.59 -1.59
CA TRP A 417 0.57 35.19 -1.47
C TRP A 417 -0.23 35.09 -2.78
N GLU A 418 0.37 35.38 -3.94
CA GLU A 418 -0.25 35.26 -5.25
C GLU A 418 -0.70 33.82 -5.52
N MET A 419 0.15 32.83 -5.20
CA MET A 419 -0.23 31.40 -5.23
C MET A 419 -1.50 31.13 -4.42
N TYR A 420 -1.55 31.64 -3.18
CA TYR A 420 -2.71 31.47 -2.31
C TYR A 420 -3.97 32.11 -2.90
N GLN A 421 -3.86 33.34 -3.41
CA GLN A 421 -5.00 34.06 -3.99
C GLN A 421 -5.61 33.32 -5.17
N VAL A 422 -4.78 32.93 -6.15
CA VAL A 422 -5.25 32.21 -7.34
C VAL A 422 -5.92 30.88 -6.94
N LYS A 423 -5.36 30.16 -5.97
CA LYS A 423 -5.94 28.90 -5.49
C LYS A 423 -7.26 29.10 -4.75
N SER A 424 -7.34 30.12 -3.90
CA SER A 424 -8.57 30.52 -3.18
C SER A 424 -9.67 30.87 -4.18
N ASP A 425 -9.36 31.72 -5.16
CA ASP A 425 -10.31 32.18 -6.17
C ASP A 425 -10.79 31.03 -7.07
N SER A 426 -9.87 30.14 -7.46
CA SER A 426 -10.21 28.93 -8.21
C SER A 426 -11.19 28.06 -7.41
N LYS A 427 -10.94 27.83 -6.12
CA LYS A 427 -11.80 27.00 -5.27
C LYS A 427 -13.14 27.69 -4.96
N GLN A 428 -13.16 29.02 -4.84
CA GLN A 428 -14.39 29.79 -4.68
C GLN A 428 -15.27 29.67 -5.93
N LYS A 429 -14.68 29.79 -7.12
CA LYS A 429 -15.39 29.62 -8.40
C LYS A 429 -15.94 28.21 -8.57
N SER A 430 -15.18 27.18 -8.18
CA SER A 430 -15.63 25.78 -8.32
C SER A 430 -16.65 25.34 -7.25
N THR A 431 -16.68 25.96 -6.07
CA THR A 431 -17.53 25.49 -4.94
C THR A 431 -18.83 26.32 -4.79
N LEU A 432 -18.88 27.51 -5.39
CA LEU A 432 -20.04 28.42 -5.42
C LEU A 432 -20.68 28.62 -4.02
N LEU A 433 -21.89 28.11 -3.80
CA LEU A 433 -22.70 28.34 -2.59
C LEU A 433 -22.14 27.67 -1.33
N PHE A 434 -21.27 26.66 -1.47
CA PHE A 434 -20.71 25.91 -0.34
C PHE A 434 -19.24 26.25 -0.05
N PHE A 435 -18.76 27.38 -0.59
CA PHE A 435 -17.40 27.84 -0.36
C PHE A 435 -17.21 28.34 1.09
N SER A 436 -16.14 27.86 1.71
CA SER A 436 -15.67 28.25 3.03
C SER A 436 -14.28 28.87 2.88
N PRO A 437 -14.09 30.17 3.20
CA PRO A 437 -12.80 30.82 3.04
C PRO A 437 -11.85 30.46 4.20
N PHE A 438 -10.54 30.52 3.94
CA PHE A 438 -9.53 30.43 4.98
C PHE A 438 -9.44 31.77 5.75
N THR A 439 -10.03 31.80 6.95
CA THR A 439 -10.30 33.05 7.67
C THR A 439 -9.07 33.75 8.25
N LYS A 440 -7.95 33.03 8.47
CA LYS A 440 -6.72 33.62 9.05
C LYS A 440 -6.09 34.69 8.14
N LEU A 441 -6.37 34.67 6.84
CA LEU A 441 -5.87 35.64 5.86
C LEU A 441 -6.90 36.73 5.50
N LYS A 442 -7.98 36.88 6.27
CA LYS A 442 -9.01 37.90 6.01
C LYS A 442 -8.46 39.34 6.01
N ASP A 443 -7.47 39.62 6.85
CA ASP A 443 -6.83 40.94 6.97
C ASP A 443 -5.51 41.04 6.16
N ALA A 444 -5.28 40.16 5.18
CA ALA A 444 -4.05 40.12 4.38
C ALA A 444 -3.62 41.48 3.81
N SER A 445 -4.57 42.27 3.27
CA SER A 445 -4.27 43.61 2.73
C SER A 445 -3.73 44.58 3.79
N LYS A 446 -4.17 44.47 5.05
CA LYS A 446 -3.64 45.28 6.16
C LYS A 446 -2.24 44.83 6.54
N THR A 447 -1.98 43.52 6.53
CA THR A 447 -0.65 42.96 6.80
C THR A 447 0.35 43.42 5.75
N ILE A 448 0.00 43.34 4.46
CA ILE A 448 0.84 43.81 3.35
C ILE A 448 1.13 45.31 3.49
N ALA A 449 0.09 46.15 3.70
CA ALA A 449 0.27 47.58 3.92
C ALA A 449 1.16 47.90 5.15
N LYS A 450 1.13 47.04 6.18
CA LYS A 450 2.01 47.17 7.34
C LYS A 450 3.46 46.82 7.00
N ILE A 451 3.69 45.78 6.20
CA ILE A 451 5.03 45.42 5.69
C ILE A 451 5.58 46.59 4.87
N ASP A 452 4.81 47.13 3.93
CA ASP A 452 5.21 48.30 3.12
C ASP A 452 5.58 49.50 4.01
N GLN A 453 4.79 49.77 5.05
CA GLN A 453 5.10 50.83 6.01
C GLN A 453 6.44 50.60 6.71
N LEU A 454 6.69 49.38 7.20
CA LEU A 454 7.93 49.02 7.91
C LEU A 454 9.15 49.13 6.99
N ILE A 455 9.02 48.70 5.73
CA ILE A 455 10.08 48.85 4.71
C ILE A 455 10.35 50.34 4.45
N ALA A 456 9.31 51.15 4.25
CA ALA A 456 9.45 52.58 4.01
C ALA A 456 10.08 53.33 5.20
N THR A 457 9.83 52.90 6.43
CA THR A 457 10.45 53.46 7.64
C THR A 457 11.79 52.81 8.00
N ARG A 458 12.34 51.93 7.15
CA ARG A 458 13.61 51.21 7.34
C ARG A 458 13.65 50.31 8.59
N GLN A 459 12.49 49.85 9.05
CA GLN A 459 12.34 48.84 10.11
C GLN A 459 12.42 47.44 9.50
N PHE A 460 13.62 47.11 9.01
CA PHE A 460 13.86 45.92 8.18
C PHE A 460 13.66 44.61 8.94
N GLU A 461 14.07 44.53 10.20
CA GLU A 461 13.96 43.33 11.02
C GLU A 461 12.50 42.99 11.33
N GLU A 462 11.71 43.99 11.73
CA GLU A 462 10.28 43.82 11.96
C GLU A 462 9.53 43.46 10.67
N ALA A 463 9.92 44.05 9.53
CA ALA A 463 9.36 43.71 8.23
C ALA A 463 9.65 42.24 7.86
N GLN A 464 10.88 41.77 8.10
CA GLN A 464 11.27 40.38 7.83
C GLN A 464 10.49 39.38 8.68
N ILE A 465 10.34 39.65 9.98
CA ILE A 465 9.54 38.81 10.89
C ILE A 465 8.08 38.73 10.41
N LEU A 466 7.50 39.87 10.03
CA LEU A 466 6.11 39.91 9.55
C LEU A 466 5.94 39.19 8.20
N CYS A 467 6.93 39.28 7.30
CA CYS A 467 6.95 38.52 6.05
C CYS A 467 6.94 37.00 6.30
N HIS A 468 7.84 36.49 7.16
CA HIS A 468 7.88 35.06 7.49
C HIS A 468 6.56 34.55 8.08
N ASN A 469 5.99 35.27 9.05
CA ASN A 469 4.69 34.92 9.64
C ASN A 469 3.57 34.92 8.58
N PHE A 470 3.62 35.85 7.62
CA PHE A 470 2.62 35.92 6.56
C PHE A 470 2.77 34.79 5.54
N ILE A 471 4.00 34.43 5.16
CA ILE A 471 4.29 33.24 4.34
C ILE A 471 3.72 31.98 5.00
N GLU A 472 3.94 31.79 6.31
CA GLU A 472 3.42 30.63 7.04
C GLU A 472 1.89 30.52 6.92
N LEU A 473 1.18 31.64 7.12
CA LEU A 473 -0.28 31.69 6.95
C LEU A 473 -0.70 31.39 5.50
N CYS A 474 0.04 31.86 4.50
CA CYS A 474 -0.22 31.57 3.09
C CYS A 474 -0.04 30.08 2.77
N LEU A 475 1.04 29.46 3.27
CA LEU A 475 1.30 28.02 3.12
C LEU A 475 0.23 27.17 3.83
N GLU A 476 -0.20 27.56 5.04
CA GLU A 476 -1.34 26.93 5.72
C GLU A 476 -2.63 27.04 4.88
N GLY A 477 -2.88 28.21 4.30
CA GLY A 477 -4.02 28.45 3.42
C GLY A 477 -3.98 27.63 2.13
N LEU A 478 -2.80 27.48 1.52
CA LEU A 478 -2.57 26.63 0.35
C LEU A 478 -2.85 25.16 0.67
N ASN A 479 -2.46 24.69 1.86
CA ASN A 479 -2.75 23.34 2.34
C ASN A 479 -4.24 23.15 2.64
N TYR A 480 -4.91 24.15 3.24
CA TYR A 480 -6.36 24.15 3.45
C TYR A 480 -7.12 23.94 2.13
N PHE A 481 -6.76 24.68 1.08
CA PHE A 481 -7.41 24.51 -0.23
C PHE A 481 -6.98 23.25 -0.98
N GLN A 482 -5.77 22.74 -0.73
CA GLN A 482 -5.32 21.44 -1.26
C GLN A 482 -6.17 20.28 -0.71
N THR A 483 -6.48 20.34 0.58
CA THR A 483 -7.24 19.29 1.30
C THR A 483 -8.74 19.58 1.41
N TYR A 484 -9.24 20.59 0.68
CA TYR A 484 -10.61 21.10 0.84
C TYR A 484 -11.71 20.04 0.64
N ASP A 485 -11.55 19.16 -0.36
CA ASP A 485 -12.56 18.15 -0.68
C ASP A 485 -12.35 16.84 0.10
N ARG A 486 -11.25 16.71 0.85
CA ARG A 486 -10.89 15.49 1.59
C ARG A 486 -11.99 15.05 2.57
N PRO A 487 -12.58 15.93 3.42
CA PRO A 487 -13.64 15.51 4.33
C PRO A 487 -14.88 14.94 3.62
N PHE A 488 -15.28 15.56 2.51
CA PHE A 488 -16.40 15.09 1.69
C PHE A 488 -16.12 13.71 1.11
N LEU A 489 -14.98 13.56 0.42
CA LEU A 489 -14.60 12.29 -0.21
C LEU A 489 -14.39 11.18 0.82
N MET A 490 -13.69 11.45 1.92
CA MET A 490 -13.51 10.48 2.99
C MET A 490 -14.86 10.02 3.56
N THR A 491 -15.83 10.92 3.71
CA THR A 491 -17.18 10.57 4.16
C THR A 491 -17.89 9.67 3.15
N VAL A 492 -17.87 10.02 1.86
CA VAL A 492 -18.51 9.23 0.78
C VAL A 492 -17.90 7.84 0.68
N ILE A 493 -16.57 7.73 0.73
CA ILE A 493 -15.86 6.46 0.64
C ILE A 493 -16.12 5.61 1.89
N THR A 494 -16.04 6.20 3.09
CA THR A 494 -16.33 5.49 4.34
C THR A 494 -17.77 4.95 4.35
N LEU A 495 -18.75 5.79 4.03
CA LEU A 495 -20.15 5.37 3.95
C LEU A 495 -20.37 4.36 2.81
N GLY A 496 -19.61 4.42 1.72
CA GLY A 496 -19.65 3.41 0.67
C GLY A 496 -19.25 2.03 1.16
N TYR A 497 -18.11 1.91 1.87
CA TYR A 497 -17.68 0.64 2.48
C TYR A 497 -18.69 0.13 3.51
N PHE A 498 -19.16 0.98 4.43
CA PHE A 498 -20.21 0.58 5.38
C PHE A 498 -21.49 0.14 4.66
N GLY A 499 -21.89 0.86 3.61
CA GLY A 499 -23.05 0.53 2.80
C GLY A 499 -22.92 -0.85 2.13
N TRP A 500 -21.74 -1.16 1.62
CA TRP A 500 -21.41 -2.46 1.02
C TRP A 500 -21.44 -3.59 2.05
N ILE A 501 -20.74 -3.43 3.19
CA ILE A 501 -20.71 -4.42 4.29
C ILE A 501 -22.14 -4.73 4.79
N ILE A 502 -22.94 -3.68 5.03
CA ILE A 502 -24.33 -3.83 5.50
C ILE A 502 -25.16 -4.53 4.43
N THR A 503 -25.00 -4.15 3.15
CA THR A 503 -25.71 -4.79 2.03
C THR A 503 -25.43 -6.29 1.95
N LEU A 504 -24.15 -6.69 2.02
CA LEU A 504 -23.76 -8.09 2.01
C LEU A 504 -24.29 -8.84 3.23
N SER A 505 -24.17 -8.23 4.42
CA SER A 505 -24.64 -8.82 5.67
C SER A 505 -26.14 -9.07 5.66
N LEU A 506 -26.93 -8.08 5.23
CA LEU A 506 -28.38 -8.22 5.10
C LEU A 506 -28.76 -9.26 4.03
N TYR A 507 -28.04 -9.29 2.91
CA TYR A 507 -28.27 -10.32 1.88
C TYR A 507 -28.02 -11.73 2.43
N VAL A 508 -26.95 -11.92 3.21
CA VAL A 508 -26.64 -13.20 3.86
C VAL A 508 -27.71 -13.58 4.86
N ILE A 509 -28.08 -12.67 5.76
CA ILE A 509 -29.12 -12.86 6.77
C ILE A 509 -30.44 -13.27 6.11
N ASN A 510 -30.88 -12.55 5.07
CA ASN A 510 -32.17 -12.77 4.44
C ASN A 510 -32.24 -14.07 3.62
N ASN A 511 -31.15 -14.48 2.97
CA ASN A 511 -31.20 -15.60 2.01
C ASN A 511 -30.62 -16.91 2.54
N TYR A 512 -29.76 -16.84 3.57
CA TYR A 512 -29.01 -18.01 4.05
C TYR A 512 -29.17 -18.25 5.55
N THR A 513 -29.96 -17.47 6.30
CA THR A 513 -30.23 -17.75 7.72
C THR A 513 -31.72 -17.99 8.00
N SER A 514 -32.02 -18.54 9.18
CA SER A 514 -33.40 -18.78 9.64
C SER A 514 -34.21 -17.49 9.82
N ILE A 515 -33.54 -16.34 9.98
CA ILE A 515 -34.20 -15.04 10.15
C ILE A 515 -35.05 -14.69 8.93
N GLY A 516 -34.51 -14.83 7.72
CA GLY A 516 -35.25 -14.52 6.50
C GLY A 516 -36.40 -15.48 6.18
N TYR A 517 -36.33 -16.73 6.67
CA TYR A 517 -37.32 -17.77 6.40
C TYR A 517 -38.54 -17.71 7.34
N ASN A 518 -38.33 -17.26 8.58
CA ASN A 518 -39.37 -17.28 9.62
C ASN A 518 -40.28 -16.04 9.63
N CYS A 519 -40.07 -15.08 8.71
CA CYS A 519 -40.90 -13.88 8.63
C CYS A 519 -42.29 -14.17 8.05
N ASN A 520 -43.35 -13.58 8.64
CA ASN A 520 -44.70 -13.66 8.11
C ASN A 520 -44.79 -13.02 6.70
N ALA A 521 -45.09 -13.84 5.69
CA ALA A 521 -45.09 -13.44 4.28
C ALA A 521 -46.04 -12.27 3.96
N LYS A 522 -47.23 -12.23 4.57
CA LYS A 522 -48.22 -11.16 4.32
C LYS A 522 -47.76 -9.82 4.90
N GLN A 523 -47.22 -9.84 6.11
CA GLN A 523 -46.67 -8.64 6.77
C GLN A 523 -45.40 -8.15 6.07
N LEU A 524 -44.55 -9.07 5.63
CA LEU A 524 -43.35 -8.80 4.86
C LEU A 524 -43.67 -8.10 3.53
N GLN A 525 -44.66 -8.59 2.77
CA GLN A 525 -45.04 -8.03 1.48
C GLN A 525 -45.58 -6.60 1.59
N SER A 526 -46.43 -6.33 2.59
CA SER A 526 -46.97 -4.98 2.85
C SER A 526 -45.88 -3.98 3.21
N GLN A 527 -44.97 -4.35 4.13
CA GLN A 527 -43.89 -3.47 4.56
C GLN A 527 -42.87 -3.25 3.43
N ILE A 528 -42.51 -4.27 2.66
CA ILE A 528 -41.58 -4.12 1.54
C ILE A 528 -42.09 -3.13 0.52
N LYS A 529 -43.36 -3.20 0.12
CA LYS A 529 -43.91 -2.24 -0.84
C LYS A 529 -43.77 -0.79 -0.34
N ARG A 530 -43.99 -0.56 0.96
CA ARG A 530 -43.81 0.76 1.59
C ARG A 530 -42.34 1.22 1.56
N PHE A 531 -41.41 0.35 1.93
CA PHE A 531 -39.97 0.65 1.92
C PHE A 531 -39.42 0.82 0.50
N GLU A 532 -39.94 0.09 -0.49
CA GLU A 532 -39.58 0.24 -1.91
C GLU A 532 -40.02 1.58 -2.48
N THR A 533 -41.24 2.03 -2.16
CA THR A 533 -41.70 3.36 -2.56
C THR A 533 -40.84 4.46 -1.92
N LEU A 534 -40.58 4.35 -0.61
CA LEU A 534 -39.71 5.30 0.11
C LEU A 534 -38.28 5.32 -0.46
N SER A 535 -37.73 4.14 -0.72
CA SER A 535 -36.42 3.95 -1.35
C SER A 535 -36.35 4.60 -2.73
N SER A 536 -37.40 4.46 -3.55
CA SER A 536 -37.44 5.07 -4.88
C SER A 536 -37.41 6.60 -4.81
N TYR A 537 -38.17 7.21 -3.88
CA TYR A 537 -38.09 8.64 -3.63
C TYR A 537 -36.71 9.06 -3.10
N LEU A 538 -36.15 8.30 -2.16
CA LEU A 538 -34.83 8.59 -1.58
C LEU A 538 -33.74 8.55 -2.66
N ILE A 539 -33.77 7.56 -3.57
CA ILE A 539 -32.83 7.47 -4.71
C ILE A 539 -32.97 8.70 -5.60
N ALA A 540 -34.20 9.07 -5.99
CA ALA A 540 -34.43 10.22 -6.86
C ALA A 540 -33.91 11.52 -6.24
N ILE A 541 -34.25 11.78 -4.97
CA ILE A 541 -33.82 12.97 -4.23
C ILE A 541 -32.29 12.98 -4.05
N THR A 542 -31.70 11.90 -3.54
CA THR A 542 -30.25 11.85 -3.29
C THR A 542 -29.43 11.90 -4.57
N SER A 543 -29.89 11.25 -5.65
CA SER A 543 -29.22 11.35 -6.96
C SER A 543 -29.29 12.76 -7.52
N PHE A 544 -30.46 13.41 -7.44
CA PHE A 544 -30.61 14.80 -7.88
C PHE A 544 -29.72 15.75 -7.08
N CYS A 545 -29.68 15.60 -5.75
CA CYS A 545 -28.82 16.41 -4.89
C CYS A 545 -27.33 16.17 -5.15
N PHE A 546 -26.86 14.92 -5.19
CA PHE A 546 -25.44 14.63 -5.40
C PHE A 546 -24.99 14.97 -6.82
N PHE A 547 -25.70 14.52 -7.86
CA PHE A 547 -25.29 14.81 -9.23
C PHE A 547 -25.48 16.28 -9.59
N GLY A 548 -26.49 16.95 -9.04
CA GLY A 548 -26.63 18.40 -9.14
C GLY A 548 -25.45 19.12 -8.49
N PHE A 549 -25.09 18.76 -7.25
CA PHE A 549 -23.91 19.32 -6.57
C PHE A 549 -22.61 19.07 -7.35
N LEU A 550 -22.36 17.84 -7.79
CA LEU A 550 -21.15 17.50 -8.55
C LEU A 550 -21.09 18.21 -9.90
N TYR A 551 -22.23 18.35 -10.60
CA TYR A 551 -22.31 19.08 -11.87
C TYR A 551 -22.06 20.58 -11.69
N VAL A 552 -22.66 21.17 -10.66
CA VAL A 552 -22.49 22.60 -10.35
C VAL A 552 -21.06 22.91 -9.91
N THR A 553 -20.34 21.93 -9.36
CA THR A 553 -18.96 22.08 -8.87
C THR A 553 -17.88 21.64 -9.87
N ASP A 554 -18.26 21.26 -11.09
CA ASP A 554 -17.36 20.71 -12.13
C ASP A 554 -16.48 19.57 -11.60
N ALA A 555 -17.09 18.67 -10.84
CA ALA A 555 -16.37 17.60 -10.16
C ALA A 555 -15.85 16.53 -11.14
N PRO A 556 -14.71 15.87 -10.84
CA PRO A 556 -14.22 14.76 -11.65
C PRO A 556 -15.25 13.63 -11.82
N VAL A 557 -15.26 12.98 -13.00
CA VAL A 557 -16.19 11.88 -13.33
C VAL A 557 -16.18 10.77 -12.27
N LEU A 558 -15.03 10.50 -11.66
CA LEU A 558 -14.89 9.45 -10.67
C LEU A 558 -15.70 9.74 -9.38
N TYR A 559 -15.99 11.01 -9.06
CA TYR A 559 -16.80 11.37 -7.88
C TYR A 559 -18.26 10.99 -8.09
N TYR A 560 -18.76 11.08 -9.32
CA TYR A 560 -20.08 10.58 -9.67
C TYR A 560 -20.16 9.08 -9.43
N LEU A 561 -19.09 8.33 -9.71
CA LEU A 561 -19.04 6.89 -9.46
C LEU A 561 -19.05 6.59 -7.95
N TYR A 562 -18.27 7.31 -7.14
CA TYR A 562 -18.27 7.17 -5.67
C TYR A 562 -19.66 7.45 -5.08
N CYS A 563 -20.28 8.58 -5.45
CA CYS A 563 -21.62 8.93 -4.99
C CYS A 563 -22.69 7.96 -5.51
N SER A 564 -22.51 7.38 -6.70
CA SER A 564 -23.44 6.37 -7.25
C SER A 564 -23.47 5.11 -6.38
N PHE A 565 -22.32 4.64 -5.90
CA PHE A 565 -22.27 3.51 -4.96
C PHE A 565 -22.92 3.85 -3.62
N LEU A 566 -22.72 5.05 -3.11
CA LEU A 566 -23.37 5.51 -1.90
C LEU A 566 -24.90 5.50 -2.03
N VAL A 567 -25.44 6.12 -3.09
CA VAL A 567 -26.88 6.11 -3.39
C VAL A 567 -27.37 4.68 -3.57
N LEU A 568 -26.62 3.85 -4.31
CA LEU A 568 -26.99 2.47 -4.54
C LEU A 568 -27.14 1.70 -3.23
N PHE A 569 -26.19 1.81 -2.30
CA PHE A 569 -26.25 1.04 -1.08
C PHE A 569 -27.27 1.59 -0.08
N TRP A 570 -27.22 2.89 0.20
CA TRP A 570 -28.01 3.50 1.26
C TRP A 570 -29.45 3.83 0.85
N ALA A 571 -29.65 4.27 -0.39
CA ALA A 571 -30.98 4.64 -0.84
C ALA A 571 -31.74 3.45 -1.45
N LYS A 572 -31.05 2.39 -1.92
CA LYS A 572 -31.68 1.25 -2.59
C LYS A 572 -31.54 -0.08 -1.84
N THR A 573 -30.33 -0.61 -1.69
CA THR A 573 -30.17 -2.00 -1.22
C THR A 573 -30.52 -2.13 0.25
N ILE A 574 -30.05 -1.24 1.12
CA ILE A 574 -30.33 -1.34 2.57
C ILE A 574 -31.83 -1.24 2.86
N PRO A 575 -32.59 -0.21 2.40
CA PRO A 575 -34.02 -0.12 2.63
C PRO A 575 -34.81 -1.34 2.11
N ALA A 576 -34.40 -1.90 0.97
CA ALA A 576 -35.06 -3.08 0.40
C ALA A 576 -34.80 -4.38 1.20
N ASN A 577 -33.75 -4.43 2.03
CA ASN A 577 -33.30 -5.65 2.72
C ASN A 577 -33.36 -5.58 4.23
N ILE A 578 -33.60 -4.40 4.79
CA ILE A 578 -33.69 -4.24 6.25
C ILE A 578 -35.00 -4.82 6.80
N VAL A 579 -36.04 -4.93 5.96
CA VAL A 579 -37.40 -5.28 6.39
C VAL A 579 -37.50 -6.64 7.11
N PRO A 580 -36.93 -7.76 6.60
CA PRO A 580 -36.98 -9.03 7.31
C PRO A 580 -36.31 -8.96 8.70
N LEU A 581 -35.14 -8.32 8.78
CA LEU A 581 -34.42 -8.15 10.05
C LEU A 581 -35.21 -7.27 11.03
N TYR A 582 -35.78 -6.16 10.55
CA TYR A 582 -36.63 -5.29 11.36
C TYR A 582 -37.84 -6.03 11.93
N LEU A 583 -38.53 -6.83 11.11
CA LEU A 583 -39.66 -7.64 11.56
C LEU A 583 -39.24 -8.66 12.61
N PHE A 584 -38.14 -9.38 12.36
CA PHE A 584 -37.58 -10.35 13.31
C PHE A 584 -37.24 -9.72 14.67
N LEU A 585 -36.57 -8.55 14.67
CA LEU A 585 -36.24 -7.84 15.90
C LEU A 585 -37.49 -7.35 16.62
N LYS A 586 -38.45 -6.75 15.89
CA LYS A 586 -39.71 -6.28 16.45
C LYS A 586 -40.48 -7.43 17.13
N ASP A 587 -40.59 -8.57 16.48
CA ASP A 587 -41.30 -9.74 17.01
C ASP A 587 -40.56 -10.31 18.24
N SER A 588 -39.22 -10.33 18.21
CA SER A 588 -38.38 -10.77 19.34
C SER A 588 -38.53 -9.84 20.56
N PHE A 589 -38.53 -8.52 20.37
CA PHE A 589 -38.71 -7.56 21.46
C PHE A 589 -40.14 -7.57 22.04
N ALA A 590 -41.16 -7.71 21.18
CA ALA A 590 -42.56 -7.82 21.63
C ALA A 590 -42.77 -9.05 22.52
N GLN A 591 -42.14 -10.19 22.20
CA GLN A 591 -42.19 -11.40 23.02
C GLN A 591 -41.56 -11.19 24.41
N ILE A 592 -40.41 -10.51 24.49
CA ILE A 592 -39.74 -10.18 25.77
C ILE A 592 -40.64 -9.28 26.63
N GLN A 593 -41.31 -8.28 26.04
CA GLN A 593 -42.18 -7.36 26.78
C GLN A 593 -43.46 -8.04 27.28
N SER A 594 -44.05 -8.96 26.52
CA SER A 594 -45.21 -9.76 26.95
C SER A 594 -44.88 -10.75 28.08
N SER A 595 -43.66 -11.30 28.12
CA SER A 595 -43.23 -12.24 29.17
C SER A 595 -43.00 -11.59 30.55
N LYS A 596 -42.89 -10.26 30.63
CA LYS A 596 -42.84 -9.53 31.90
C LYS A 596 -44.22 -9.26 32.53
N GLY A 597 -45.31 -9.56 31.82
CA GLY A 597 -46.70 -9.23 32.21
C GLY A 597 -47.54 -10.36 32.82
N ILE A 598 -47.01 -11.59 32.97
CA ILE A 598 -47.77 -12.72 33.54
C ILE A 598 -47.06 -13.22 34.81
N TYR A 599 -47.20 -12.47 35.89
CA TYR A 599 -47.08 -12.98 37.26
C TYR A 599 -48.48 -13.09 37.85
N SER A 600 -49.20 -14.13 37.44
CA SER A 600 -50.47 -14.53 38.05
C SER A 600 -50.58 -16.05 37.92
N GLY A 601 -50.48 -16.75 39.05
CA GLY A 601 -50.91 -18.14 39.17
C GLY A 601 -49.91 -19.25 38.76
N GLY A 602 -48.87 -19.45 39.57
CA GLY A 602 -48.49 -20.80 40.06
C GLY A 602 -48.10 -21.96 39.12
N GLN A 603 -48.00 -21.81 37.80
CA GLN A 603 -47.46 -22.87 36.92
C GLN A 603 -46.39 -22.35 35.97
N LEU A 604 -45.16 -22.79 36.20
CA LEU A 604 -43.96 -22.47 35.42
C LEU A 604 -43.98 -23.23 34.07
N LEU A 605 -44.79 -22.77 33.12
CA LEU A 605 -44.63 -23.14 31.72
C LEU A 605 -43.36 -22.46 31.19
N SER A 606 -42.26 -23.21 31.21
CA SER A 606 -40.96 -22.80 30.68
C SER A 606 -41.08 -22.29 29.24
N SER A 607 -40.96 -20.98 29.06
CA SER A 607 -40.95 -20.30 27.77
C SER A 607 -39.62 -20.57 27.03
N THR A 608 -39.58 -21.67 26.30
CA THR A 608 -38.41 -22.14 25.53
C THR A 608 -38.11 -21.28 24.29
N THR A 609 -39.06 -20.43 23.86
CA THR A 609 -38.97 -19.59 22.65
C THR A 609 -38.44 -18.16 22.90
N THR A 610 -38.69 -17.56 24.06
CA THR A 610 -38.16 -16.23 24.44
C THR A 610 -36.67 -16.28 24.79
N THR A 611 -36.23 -17.38 25.40
CA THR A 611 -34.81 -17.63 25.74
C THR A 611 -33.95 -17.86 24.49
N THR A 612 -34.52 -18.44 23.43
CA THR A 612 -33.79 -18.74 22.18
C THR A 612 -33.50 -17.48 21.35
N ASN A 613 -34.46 -16.57 21.16
CA ASN A 613 -34.22 -15.33 20.38
C ASN A 613 -33.21 -14.37 21.04
N VAL A 614 -33.27 -14.19 22.36
CA VAL A 614 -32.28 -13.39 23.11
C VAL A 614 -30.89 -14.01 23.03
N SER A 615 -30.79 -15.35 23.10
CA SER A 615 -29.52 -16.05 22.96
C SER A 615 -28.89 -15.89 21.57
N ILE A 616 -29.71 -15.84 20.51
CA ILE A 616 -29.25 -15.62 19.13
C ILE A 616 -28.63 -14.21 19.00
N ILE A 617 -29.29 -13.18 19.54
CA ILE A 617 -28.80 -11.79 19.49
C ILE A 617 -27.49 -11.65 20.29
N LYS A 618 -27.45 -12.18 21.53
CA LYS A 618 -26.24 -12.15 22.37
C LYS A 618 -25.06 -12.82 21.67
N ASN A 619 -25.26 -14.01 21.11
CA ASN A 619 -24.20 -14.73 20.42
C ASN A 619 -23.77 -14.04 19.13
N PHE A 620 -24.70 -13.41 18.40
CA PHE A 620 -24.37 -12.62 17.21
C PHE A 620 -23.45 -11.43 17.56
N ILE A 621 -23.75 -10.70 18.64
CA ILE A 621 -22.89 -9.60 19.12
C ILE A 621 -21.49 -10.11 19.47
N VAL A 622 -21.39 -11.23 20.20
CA VAL A 622 -20.09 -11.83 20.55
C VAL A 622 -19.29 -12.20 19.31
N ILE A 623 -19.94 -12.76 18.29
CA ILE A 623 -19.29 -13.15 17.04
C ILE A 623 -18.81 -11.92 16.25
N VAL A 624 -19.63 -10.87 16.18
CA VAL A 624 -19.24 -9.61 15.51
C VAL A 624 -18.05 -8.99 16.22
N LEU A 625 -18.07 -8.91 17.55
CA LEU A 625 -16.94 -8.41 18.35
C LEU A 625 -15.68 -9.25 18.10
N ALA A 626 -15.79 -10.58 18.14
CA ALA A 626 -14.67 -11.47 17.85
C ALA A 626 -14.15 -11.30 16.41
N ALA A 627 -15.04 -11.13 15.43
CA ALA A 627 -14.65 -10.91 14.04
C ALA A 627 -13.88 -9.60 13.88
N VAL A 628 -14.40 -8.49 14.45
CA VAL A 628 -13.71 -7.19 14.43
C VAL A 628 -12.36 -7.29 15.13
N SER A 629 -12.27 -7.90 16.32
CA SER A 629 -11.00 -8.08 17.03
C SER A 629 -9.97 -8.86 16.21
N VAL A 630 -10.38 -9.92 15.51
CA VAL A 630 -9.47 -10.68 14.63
C VAL A 630 -9.05 -9.84 13.42
N MET A 631 -9.96 -9.11 12.77
CA MET A 631 -9.62 -8.24 11.63
C MET A 631 -8.63 -7.14 12.05
N GLU A 632 -8.82 -6.53 13.22
CA GLU A 632 -7.89 -5.54 13.77
C GLU A 632 -6.49 -6.14 14.04
N LEU A 633 -6.41 -7.34 14.63
CA LEU A 633 -5.11 -8.02 14.80
C LEU A 633 -4.46 -8.37 13.46
N LEU A 634 -5.24 -8.70 12.43
CA LEU A 634 -4.73 -8.92 11.08
C LEU A 634 -4.22 -7.62 10.44
N VAL A 635 -4.85 -6.47 10.70
CA VAL A 635 -4.31 -5.16 10.28
C VAL A 635 -2.95 -4.93 10.92
N VAL A 636 -2.82 -5.15 12.24
CA VAL A 636 -1.54 -5.01 12.94
C VAL A 636 -0.47 -5.94 12.36
N SER A 637 -0.85 -7.11 11.83
CA SER A 637 0.11 -8.06 11.24
C SER A 637 0.84 -7.55 10.00
N TYR A 638 0.32 -6.54 9.29
CA TYR A 638 1.04 -5.87 8.21
C TYR A 638 2.24 -5.07 8.71
N PHE A 639 2.17 -4.56 9.94
CA PHE A 639 3.27 -3.85 10.59
C PHE A 639 4.17 -4.81 11.37
N TYR A 640 3.57 -5.82 12.02
CA TYR A 640 4.27 -6.77 12.90
C TYR A 640 3.82 -8.21 12.61
N ARG A 641 4.56 -8.93 11.75
CA ARG A 641 4.25 -10.33 11.37
C ARG A 641 4.18 -11.29 12.57
N SER A 642 4.92 -11.00 13.65
CA SER A 642 4.90 -11.78 14.91
C SER A 642 3.51 -11.88 15.55
N VAL A 643 2.58 -10.97 15.24
CA VAL A 643 1.18 -11.05 15.67
C VAL A 643 0.50 -12.31 15.13
N LEU A 644 0.82 -12.78 13.92
CA LEU A 644 0.27 -14.03 13.39
C LEU A 644 0.70 -15.24 14.22
N SER A 645 1.94 -15.23 14.74
CA SER A 645 2.44 -16.27 15.66
C SER A 645 1.68 -16.27 16.98
N LEU A 646 1.38 -15.09 17.51
CA LEU A 646 0.55 -14.93 18.71
C LEU A 646 -0.86 -15.48 18.47
N ILE A 647 -1.51 -15.11 17.35
CA ILE A 647 -2.85 -15.60 17.00
C ILE A 647 -2.84 -17.12 16.87
N TYR A 648 -1.84 -17.73 16.19
CA TYR A 648 -1.74 -19.19 16.07
C TYR A 648 -1.63 -19.89 17.42
N THR A 649 -0.82 -19.34 18.32
CA THR A 649 -0.63 -19.88 19.67
C THR A 649 -1.94 -19.81 20.46
N LEU A 650 -2.63 -18.66 20.42
CA LEU A 650 -3.93 -18.47 21.06
C LEU A 650 -4.99 -19.41 20.48
N VAL A 651 -5.08 -19.55 19.16
CA VAL A 651 -6.01 -20.49 18.49
C VAL A 651 -5.69 -21.93 18.89
N GLY A 652 -4.41 -22.31 18.94
CA GLY A 652 -3.96 -23.64 19.38
C GLY A 652 -4.43 -23.97 20.79
N VAL A 653 -4.16 -23.10 21.76
CA VAL A 653 -4.55 -23.27 23.17
C VAL A 653 -6.07 -23.23 23.32
N PHE A 654 -6.70 -22.18 22.81
CA PHE A 654 -8.13 -21.94 22.97
C PHE A 654 -8.98 -23.09 22.40
N SER A 655 -8.61 -23.61 21.23
CA SER A 655 -9.36 -24.69 20.57
C SER A 655 -9.38 -25.98 21.39
N ILE A 656 -8.34 -26.26 22.18
CA ILE A 656 -8.28 -27.46 23.04
C ILE A 656 -9.31 -27.39 24.17
N PHE A 657 -9.47 -26.20 24.78
CA PHE A 657 -10.34 -26.00 25.93
C PHE A 657 -11.80 -25.75 25.55
N THR A 658 -12.05 -25.21 24.35
CA THR A 658 -13.39 -24.84 23.89
C THR A 658 -13.90 -25.76 22.78
N PHE A 659 -13.35 -25.65 21.58
CA PHE A 659 -13.90 -26.29 20.39
C PHE A 659 -13.74 -27.81 20.40
N TYR A 660 -12.62 -28.31 20.88
CA TYR A 660 -12.23 -29.72 20.81
C TYR A 660 -12.14 -30.37 22.19
N LYS A 661 -12.83 -29.79 23.19
CA LYS A 661 -12.79 -30.24 24.59
C LYS A 661 -13.07 -31.74 24.76
N ASN A 662 -13.93 -32.32 23.93
CA ASN A 662 -14.35 -33.72 24.03
C ASN A 662 -13.49 -34.70 23.21
N GLU A 663 -12.43 -34.23 22.56
CA GLU A 663 -11.57 -35.07 21.71
C GLU A 663 -10.42 -35.75 22.48
N SER A 664 -9.84 -36.79 21.87
CA SER A 664 -8.72 -37.53 22.46
C SER A 664 -7.49 -36.64 22.69
N LEU A 665 -6.73 -36.91 23.75
CA LEU A 665 -5.51 -36.15 24.07
C LEU A 665 -4.50 -36.15 22.91
N LYS A 666 -4.34 -37.29 22.22
CA LYS A 666 -3.44 -37.42 21.06
C LYS A 666 -3.81 -36.44 19.95
N LEU A 667 -5.11 -36.34 19.61
CA LEU A 667 -5.59 -35.43 18.57
C LEU A 667 -5.45 -33.96 18.99
N LYS A 668 -5.72 -33.63 20.25
CA LYS A 668 -5.52 -32.28 20.81
C LYS A 668 -4.04 -31.86 20.75
N LEU A 669 -3.14 -32.74 21.14
CA LEU A 669 -1.69 -32.50 21.06
C LEU A 669 -1.22 -32.36 19.61
N LEU A 670 -1.79 -33.13 18.68
CA LEU A 670 -1.48 -33.03 17.25
C LEU A 670 -1.94 -31.69 16.66
N TRP A 671 -3.15 -31.22 16.99
CA TRP A 671 -3.63 -29.88 16.62
C TRP A 671 -2.70 -28.79 17.17
N PHE A 672 -2.44 -28.84 18.48
CA PHE A 672 -1.59 -27.87 19.16
C PHE A 672 -0.18 -27.82 18.56
N GLY A 673 0.44 -28.98 18.34
CA GLY A 673 1.74 -29.09 17.68
C GLY A 673 1.72 -28.48 16.28
N SER A 674 0.67 -28.73 15.49
CA SER A 674 0.55 -28.11 14.16
C SER A 674 0.42 -26.58 14.22
N CYS A 675 -0.29 -26.03 15.20
CA CYS A 675 -0.37 -24.58 15.41
C CYS A 675 0.97 -23.98 15.85
N LEU A 676 1.72 -24.67 16.72
CA LEU A 676 3.06 -24.24 17.12
C LEU A 676 4.03 -24.25 15.93
N MET A 677 4.01 -25.30 15.10
CA MET A 677 4.81 -25.32 13.87
C MET A 677 4.50 -24.13 12.96
N MET A 678 3.21 -23.83 12.76
CA MET A 678 2.79 -22.69 11.95
C MET A 678 3.19 -21.33 12.55
N SER A 679 3.26 -21.22 13.89
CA SER A 679 3.68 -19.99 14.57
C SER A 679 5.16 -19.63 14.37
N VAL A 680 6.00 -20.56 13.90
CA VAL A 680 7.42 -20.28 13.64
C VAL A 680 7.62 -19.39 12.41
N PHE A 681 6.88 -19.64 11.33
CA PHE A 681 7.13 -18.99 10.03
C PHE A 681 6.97 -17.46 10.02
N PRO A 682 5.99 -16.85 10.71
CA PRO A 682 5.91 -15.39 10.78
C PRO A 682 7.07 -14.73 11.55
N LEU A 683 7.84 -15.50 12.34
CA LEU A 683 9.04 -15.02 13.05
C LEU A 683 10.32 -15.15 12.21
N LEU A 684 10.27 -15.87 11.09
CA LEU A 684 11.44 -16.04 10.22
C LEU A 684 11.72 -14.76 9.42
N PRO A 685 13.00 -14.46 9.17
CA PRO A 685 13.41 -13.30 8.38
C PRO A 685 12.84 -13.38 6.98
N ILE A 686 12.62 -12.21 6.38
CA ILE A 686 12.07 -12.04 5.04
C ILE A 686 13.17 -12.09 3.99
N ASP A 687 14.31 -11.47 4.31
CA ASP A 687 15.51 -11.46 3.48
C ASP A 687 16.29 -12.74 3.82
N TYR A 688 15.93 -13.85 3.17
CA TYR A 688 16.60 -15.14 3.32
C TYR A 688 17.32 -15.53 2.03
N GLY A 689 18.55 -16.02 2.16
CA GLY A 689 19.30 -16.56 1.03
C GLY A 689 18.76 -17.89 0.53
N ASN A 690 19.33 -18.38 -0.57
CA ASN A 690 19.00 -19.68 -1.14
C ASN A 690 19.42 -20.82 -0.19
N ASP A 691 18.47 -21.66 0.22
CA ASP A 691 18.70 -22.91 0.93
C ASP A 691 17.84 -24.01 0.32
N THR A 692 18.39 -24.69 -0.68
CA THR A 692 17.68 -25.76 -1.39
C THR A 692 17.53 -27.04 -0.60
N ASN A 693 18.26 -27.21 0.51
CA ASN A 693 18.04 -28.34 1.40
C ASN A 693 16.70 -28.20 2.12
N LEU A 694 16.36 -26.99 2.57
CA LEU A 694 15.05 -26.71 3.17
C LEU A 694 13.89 -26.94 2.19
N VAL A 695 14.09 -26.58 0.92
CA VAL A 695 13.13 -26.89 -0.15
C VAL A 695 12.92 -28.41 -0.29
N CYS A 696 14.00 -29.19 -0.31
CA CYS A 696 13.95 -30.65 -0.41
C CYS A 696 13.30 -31.29 0.83
N PHE A 697 13.62 -30.81 2.04
CA PHE A 697 12.96 -31.26 3.27
C PHE A 697 11.46 -30.99 3.24
N GLY A 698 11.04 -29.84 2.71
CA GLY A 698 9.62 -29.53 2.48
C GLY A 698 8.95 -30.52 1.53
N GLY A 699 9.61 -30.89 0.44
CA GLY A 699 9.13 -31.92 -0.50
C GLY A 699 8.97 -33.29 0.16
N VAL A 700 9.94 -33.71 0.97
CA VAL A 700 9.89 -34.96 1.75
C VAL A 700 8.76 -34.92 2.78
N LEU A 701 8.54 -33.79 3.45
CA LEU A 701 7.43 -33.62 4.39
C LEU A 701 6.07 -33.80 3.70
N LEU A 702 5.86 -33.18 2.53
CA LEU A 702 4.64 -33.34 1.74
C LEU A 702 4.43 -34.81 1.31
N PHE A 703 5.50 -35.51 0.93
CA PHE A 703 5.46 -36.93 0.63
C PHE A 703 5.03 -37.76 1.85
N ILE A 704 5.62 -37.52 3.03
CA ILE A 704 5.29 -38.23 4.27
C ILE A 704 3.84 -38.00 4.68
N ILE A 705 3.36 -36.76 4.64
CA ILE A 705 1.95 -36.43 4.95
C ILE A 705 1.00 -37.23 4.04
N SER A 706 1.32 -37.26 2.74
CA SER A 706 0.54 -38.00 1.74
C SER A 706 0.55 -39.51 1.98
N LEU A 707 1.73 -40.05 2.29
CA LEU A 707 1.92 -41.48 2.55
C LEU A 707 1.17 -41.91 3.81
N LEU A 708 1.24 -41.15 4.90
CA LEU A 708 0.53 -41.44 6.15
C LEU A 708 -1.00 -41.40 5.94
N ASN A 709 -1.50 -40.44 5.18
CA ASN A 709 -2.92 -40.38 4.81
C ASN A 709 -3.34 -41.59 3.97
N TYR A 710 -2.46 -42.04 3.06
CA TYR A 710 -2.71 -43.18 2.18
C TYR A 710 -2.67 -44.53 2.89
N THR A 711 -1.69 -44.76 3.77
CA THR A 711 -1.44 -46.08 4.40
C THR A 711 -2.21 -46.29 5.70
N LEU A 712 -2.31 -45.26 6.54
CA LEU A 712 -2.84 -45.40 7.90
C LEU A 712 -4.30 -44.96 8.02
N ASN A 713 -4.88 -44.37 6.96
CA ASN A 713 -6.25 -43.85 6.92
C ASN A 713 -6.60 -43.04 8.19
N ILE A 714 -5.64 -42.25 8.70
CA ILE A 714 -5.70 -41.56 10.00
C ILE A 714 -6.95 -40.70 10.11
N PHE A 715 -7.43 -40.16 8.98
CA PHE A 715 -8.59 -39.27 8.90
C PHE A 715 -9.88 -39.95 8.39
N GLY A 716 -9.89 -41.28 8.23
CA GLY A 716 -11.11 -42.10 8.14
C GLY A 716 -11.91 -42.04 6.84
N GLY A 717 -11.26 -42.06 5.66
CA GLY A 717 -11.95 -41.92 4.37
C GLY A 717 -11.49 -42.80 3.20
N ALA A 718 -10.42 -43.57 3.32
CA ALA A 718 -9.99 -44.46 2.24
C ALA A 718 -10.92 -45.68 2.14
N SER A 719 -11.72 -45.74 1.07
CA SER A 719 -12.32 -47.00 0.64
C SER A 719 -11.19 -48.00 0.39
N LYS A 720 -11.20 -49.14 1.11
CA LYS A 720 -10.21 -50.23 0.95
C LYS A 720 -10.10 -50.75 -0.51
N ASN A 721 -11.03 -50.36 -1.40
CA ASN A 721 -11.17 -50.90 -2.76
C ASN A 721 -10.68 -49.99 -3.91
N THR A 722 -10.07 -48.83 -3.64
CA THR A 722 -9.53 -47.99 -4.72
C THR A 722 -8.05 -47.70 -4.50
N LYS A 723 -7.17 -48.33 -5.28
CA LYS A 723 -5.76 -47.93 -5.41
C LYS A 723 -5.70 -46.67 -6.30
N PRO A 724 -5.45 -45.46 -5.77
CA PRO A 724 -5.37 -44.26 -6.57
C PRO A 724 -3.95 -44.15 -7.14
N ILE A 725 -3.71 -44.83 -8.27
CA ILE A 725 -2.44 -44.78 -9.03
C ILE A 725 -1.99 -43.31 -9.24
N VAL A 726 -2.94 -42.40 -9.44
CA VAL A 726 -2.70 -40.96 -9.61
C VAL A 726 -1.99 -40.33 -8.40
N ASN A 727 -2.42 -40.61 -7.17
CA ASN A 727 -1.76 -40.05 -5.99
C ASN A 727 -0.34 -40.62 -5.83
N SER A 728 -0.12 -41.89 -6.18
CA SER A 728 1.21 -42.50 -6.19
C SER A 728 2.15 -41.84 -7.19
N VAL A 729 1.65 -41.52 -8.40
CA VAL A 729 2.40 -40.77 -9.40
C VAL A 729 2.71 -39.36 -8.90
N LEU A 730 1.74 -38.65 -8.35
CA LEU A 730 1.95 -37.28 -7.84
C LEU A 730 2.95 -37.23 -6.67
N MET A 731 2.94 -38.22 -5.78
CA MET A 731 3.95 -38.35 -4.73
C MET A 731 5.37 -38.49 -5.31
N PHE A 732 5.53 -39.27 -6.38
CA PHE A 732 6.81 -39.38 -7.09
C PHE A 732 7.20 -38.06 -7.78
N VAL A 733 6.23 -37.38 -8.39
CA VAL A 733 6.45 -36.08 -9.06
C VAL A 733 6.91 -35.00 -8.07
N VAL A 734 6.42 -35.00 -6.83
CA VAL A 734 6.92 -34.09 -5.77
C VAL A 734 8.40 -34.33 -5.49
N LEU A 735 8.82 -35.60 -5.34
CA LEU A 735 10.24 -35.95 -5.12
C LEU A 735 11.11 -35.60 -6.33
N LEU A 736 10.60 -35.85 -7.55
CA LEU A 736 11.28 -35.46 -8.79
C LEU A 736 11.46 -33.94 -8.85
N SER A 737 10.44 -33.16 -8.47
CA SER A 737 10.51 -31.70 -8.44
C SER A 737 11.58 -31.20 -7.45
N SER A 738 11.66 -31.80 -6.26
CA SER A 738 12.75 -31.54 -5.30
C SER A 738 14.12 -31.80 -5.88
N TYR A 739 14.29 -32.91 -6.60
CA TYR A 739 15.54 -33.22 -7.27
C TYR A 739 15.89 -32.21 -8.37
N ILE A 740 14.91 -31.75 -9.15
CA ILE A 740 15.12 -30.73 -10.20
C ILE A 740 15.54 -29.39 -9.58
N VAL A 741 14.91 -28.98 -8.47
CA VAL A 741 15.31 -27.75 -7.77
C VAL A 741 16.75 -27.82 -7.26
N TYR A 742 17.10 -28.93 -6.60
CA TYR A 742 18.44 -29.17 -6.06
C TYR A 742 19.50 -29.20 -7.17
N SER A 743 19.27 -29.98 -8.23
CA SER A 743 20.23 -30.12 -9.33
C SER A 743 20.41 -28.82 -10.12
N THR A 744 19.34 -28.04 -10.30
CA THR A 744 19.42 -26.71 -10.95
C THR A 744 20.24 -25.74 -10.12
N ASP A 745 20.01 -25.69 -8.81
CA ASP A 745 20.77 -24.83 -7.88
C ASP A 745 22.25 -25.20 -7.86
N SER A 746 22.54 -26.51 -7.82
CA SER A 746 23.91 -27.02 -7.80
C SER A 746 24.65 -26.68 -9.10
N ALA A 747 23.96 -26.66 -10.25
CA ALA A 747 24.54 -26.23 -11.52
C ALA A 747 24.81 -24.72 -11.55
N LEU A 748 23.87 -23.91 -11.07
CA LEU A 748 24.00 -22.45 -11.03
C LEU A 748 25.10 -22.01 -10.06
N SER A 749 25.18 -22.60 -8.86
CA SER A 749 26.25 -22.33 -7.89
C SER A 749 27.64 -22.70 -8.40
N ARG A 750 27.74 -23.73 -9.25
CA ARG A 750 28.98 -24.11 -9.95
C ARG A 750 29.24 -23.30 -11.23
N LYS A 751 28.44 -22.28 -11.53
CA LYS A 751 28.53 -21.43 -12.73
C LYS A 751 28.44 -22.20 -14.06
N ILE A 752 27.77 -23.35 -14.07
CA ILE A 752 27.51 -24.15 -15.29
C ILE A 752 26.37 -23.53 -16.13
N GLY A 753 25.58 -22.63 -15.54
CA GLY A 753 24.37 -22.06 -16.14
C GLY A 753 23.14 -22.94 -15.93
N LEU A 754 21.99 -22.54 -16.48
CA LEU A 754 20.73 -23.26 -16.36
C LEU A 754 20.75 -24.54 -17.22
N PRO A 755 20.72 -25.76 -16.63
CA PRO A 755 20.74 -26.99 -17.42
C PRO A 755 19.49 -27.12 -18.28
N TYR A 756 19.68 -27.32 -19.59
CA TYR A 756 18.58 -27.38 -20.57
C TYR A 756 17.52 -28.43 -20.24
N PHE A 757 17.93 -29.64 -19.83
CA PHE A 757 16.99 -30.70 -19.45
C PHE A 757 16.19 -30.34 -18.19
N ASN A 758 16.81 -29.71 -17.20
CA ASN A 758 16.11 -29.26 -16.01
C ASN A 758 15.07 -28.19 -16.37
N GLN A 759 15.43 -27.25 -17.26
CA GLN A 759 14.52 -26.22 -17.74
C GLN A 759 13.28 -26.82 -18.43
N ILE A 760 13.47 -27.79 -19.34
CA ILE A 760 12.35 -28.48 -20.01
C ILE A 760 11.46 -29.20 -18.99
N ILE A 761 12.07 -29.93 -18.05
CA ILE A 761 11.31 -30.67 -17.04
C ILE A 761 10.52 -29.70 -16.15
N SER A 762 11.11 -28.58 -15.71
CA SER A 762 10.41 -27.56 -14.94
C SER A 762 9.16 -27.04 -15.66
N TRP A 763 9.28 -26.69 -16.95
CA TRP A 763 8.14 -26.24 -17.77
C TRP A 763 7.08 -27.34 -17.93
N ALA A 764 7.50 -28.58 -18.22
CA ALA A 764 6.59 -29.70 -18.37
C ALA A 764 5.83 -30.01 -17.06
N LEU A 765 6.51 -29.95 -15.93
CA LEU A 765 5.91 -30.16 -14.60
C LEU A 765 4.92 -29.04 -14.25
N LEU A 766 5.26 -27.77 -14.51
CA LEU A 766 4.35 -26.65 -14.30
C LEU A 766 3.06 -26.80 -15.11
N VAL A 767 3.17 -27.06 -16.41
CA VAL A 767 2.01 -27.19 -17.31
C VAL A 767 1.18 -28.43 -16.96
N SER A 768 1.84 -29.57 -16.75
CA SER A 768 1.15 -30.83 -16.45
C SER A 768 0.37 -30.76 -15.14
N SER A 769 0.88 -30.06 -14.11
CA SER A 769 0.13 -29.82 -12.88
C SER A 769 -1.21 -29.12 -13.11
N PHE A 770 -1.27 -28.06 -13.92
CA PHE A 770 -2.54 -27.37 -14.21
C PHE A 770 -3.49 -28.19 -15.10
N VAL A 771 -2.94 -28.95 -16.05
CA VAL A 771 -3.73 -29.84 -16.92
C VAL A 771 -4.37 -30.96 -16.10
N VAL A 772 -3.58 -31.63 -15.23
CA VAL A 772 -4.07 -32.72 -14.37
C VAL A 772 -5.14 -32.21 -13.40
N LEU A 773 -4.96 -31.03 -12.82
CA LEU A 773 -5.91 -30.36 -11.93
C LEU A 773 -7.29 -30.14 -12.59
N SER A 774 -7.31 -29.93 -13.91
CA SER A 774 -8.52 -29.67 -14.69
C SER A 774 -9.29 -30.94 -15.05
N ILE A 775 -8.61 -32.07 -15.19
CA ILE A 775 -9.16 -33.33 -15.72
C ILE A 775 -9.56 -34.31 -14.62
N TYR A 776 -8.75 -34.45 -13.57
CA TYR A 776 -8.95 -35.50 -12.56
C TYR A 776 -9.76 -35.02 -11.35
N ARG A 777 -10.61 -35.92 -10.81
CA ARG A 777 -11.38 -35.71 -9.58
C ARG A 777 -11.19 -36.91 -8.65
N GLY A 778 -10.91 -36.65 -7.38
CA GLY A 778 -10.77 -37.70 -6.37
C GLY A 778 -12.10 -38.40 -6.10
N LYS A 779 -12.03 -39.66 -5.68
CA LYS A 779 -13.22 -40.50 -5.49
C LYS A 779 -13.87 -40.33 -4.11
N GLY A 780 -13.14 -39.76 -3.15
CA GLY A 780 -13.60 -39.46 -1.79
C GLY A 780 -13.04 -38.13 -1.27
N PHE A 781 -13.52 -37.66 -0.12
CA PHE A 781 -13.15 -36.35 0.44
C PHE A 781 -11.63 -36.19 0.63
N TYR A 782 -11.01 -37.07 1.44
CA TYR A 782 -9.58 -37.00 1.72
C TYR A 782 -8.71 -37.43 0.52
N ASP A 783 -9.22 -38.32 -0.34
CA ASP A 783 -8.56 -38.69 -1.60
C ASP A 783 -8.48 -37.49 -2.55
N HIS A 784 -9.56 -36.72 -2.66
CA HIS A 784 -9.59 -35.52 -3.47
C HIS A 784 -8.73 -34.40 -2.88
N TRP A 785 -8.74 -34.22 -1.56
CA TRP A 785 -7.85 -33.29 -0.89
C TRP A 785 -6.36 -33.63 -1.13
N ASN A 786 -5.98 -34.91 -0.95
CA ASN A 786 -4.62 -35.39 -1.23
C ASN A 786 -4.19 -35.12 -2.67
N PHE A 787 -5.05 -35.44 -3.62
CA PHE A 787 -4.82 -35.13 -5.03
C PHE A 787 -4.58 -33.62 -5.25
N LEU A 788 -5.44 -32.76 -4.70
CA LEU A 788 -5.40 -31.32 -4.96
C LEU A 788 -4.12 -30.69 -4.40
N TYR A 789 -3.76 -30.93 -3.13
CA TYR A 789 -2.56 -30.30 -2.59
C TYR A 789 -1.29 -30.86 -3.23
N LEU A 790 -1.20 -32.16 -3.52
CA LEU A 790 -0.03 -32.73 -4.21
C LEU A 790 0.19 -32.10 -5.58
N CYS A 791 -0.87 -31.94 -6.36
CA CYS A 791 -0.81 -31.36 -7.70
C CYS A 791 -0.40 -29.88 -7.67
N ILE A 792 -0.92 -29.12 -6.70
CA ILE A 792 -0.68 -27.68 -6.51
C ILE A 792 0.71 -27.42 -5.89
N SER A 793 1.24 -28.32 -5.06
CA SER A 793 2.55 -28.16 -4.43
C SER A 793 3.71 -28.29 -5.42
N VAL A 794 3.56 -29.00 -6.54
CA VAL A 794 4.60 -29.17 -7.57
C VAL A 794 5.09 -27.82 -8.14
N PRO A 795 4.21 -26.96 -8.71
CA PRO A 795 4.65 -25.67 -9.22
C PRO A 795 5.18 -24.74 -8.12
N PHE A 796 4.64 -24.81 -6.90
CA PHE A 796 5.16 -24.04 -5.76
C PHE A 796 6.60 -24.43 -5.44
N LEU A 797 6.87 -25.74 -5.37
CA LEU A 797 8.19 -26.29 -5.07
C LEU A 797 9.23 -25.83 -6.08
N LEU A 798 8.89 -25.84 -7.39
CA LEU A 798 9.77 -25.36 -8.46
C LEU A 798 10.10 -23.86 -8.38
N LEU A 799 9.23 -23.07 -7.72
CA LEU A 799 9.35 -21.63 -7.54
C LEU A 799 9.94 -21.24 -6.16
N SER A 800 10.24 -22.22 -5.30
CA SER A 800 10.77 -21.98 -3.95
C SER A 800 12.29 -22.06 -3.89
N ILE A 801 12.87 -21.25 -3.02
CA ILE A 801 14.34 -21.16 -2.84
C ILE A 801 14.80 -21.48 -1.41
N SER A 802 13.89 -21.55 -0.42
CA SER A 802 14.23 -21.79 0.99
C SER A 802 13.09 -22.49 1.75
N TYR A 803 12.83 -22.10 3.02
CA TYR A 803 11.86 -22.71 3.95
C TYR A 803 10.40 -22.73 3.48
N GLU A 804 10.07 -22.07 2.38
CA GLU A 804 8.72 -21.86 1.87
C GLU A 804 7.95 -23.17 1.66
N VAL A 805 8.62 -24.23 1.20
CA VAL A 805 7.98 -25.54 0.99
C VAL A 805 7.69 -26.24 2.32
N LEU A 806 8.55 -26.05 3.33
CA LEU A 806 8.26 -26.51 4.69
C LEU A 806 7.03 -25.81 5.26
N PHE A 807 6.90 -24.50 5.02
CA PHE A 807 5.71 -23.73 5.36
C PHE A 807 4.45 -24.34 4.73
N VAL A 808 4.47 -24.58 3.41
CA VAL A 808 3.32 -25.21 2.72
C VAL A 808 3.02 -26.61 3.25
N GLY A 809 4.04 -27.43 3.55
CA GLY A 809 3.85 -28.73 4.18
C GLY A 809 3.16 -28.65 5.53
N CYS A 810 3.58 -27.71 6.39
CA CYS A 810 2.95 -27.47 7.69
C CYS A 810 1.51 -26.92 7.53
N LEU A 811 1.28 -26.04 6.56
CA LEU A 811 -0.04 -25.50 6.24
C LEU A 811 -1.00 -26.61 5.80
N VAL A 812 -0.56 -27.52 4.92
CA VAL A 812 -1.37 -28.68 4.48
C VAL A 812 -1.73 -29.57 5.67
N LEU A 813 -0.79 -29.84 6.58
CA LEU A 813 -1.06 -30.58 7.80
C LEU A 813 -2.11 -29.87 8.67
N ASN A 814 -1.94 -28.56 8.91
CA ASN A 814 -2.83 -27.76 9.73
C ASN A 814 -4.25 -27.68 9.14
N LEU A 815 -4.38 -27.46 7.82
CA LEU A 815 -5.67 -27.45 7.12
C LEU A 815 -6.35 -28.83 7.14
N THR A 816 -5.58 -29.91 7.01
CA THR A 816 -6.11 -31.28 7.11
C THR A 816 -6.72 -31.53 8.48
N LEU A 817 -6.00 -31.15 9.55
CA LEU A 817 -6.49 -31.27 10.92
C LEU A 817 -7.71 -30.38 11.16
N TRP A 818 -7.68 -29.13 10.70
CA TRP A 818 -8.81 -28.21 10.82
C TRP A 818 -10.08 -28.79 10.19
N MET A 819 -10.00 -29.27 8.94
CA MET A 819 -11.14 -29.92 8.28
C MET A 819 -11.62 -31.16 9.05
N TYR A 820 -10.70 -32.01 9.51
CA TYR A 820 -11.06 -33.21 10.28
C TYR A 820 -11.85 -32.86 11.56
N PHE A 821 -11.37 -31.89 12.35
CA PHE A 821 -12.05 -31.48 13.57
C PHE A 821 -13.39 -30.82 13.30
N GLU A 822 -13.49 -29.94 12.30
CA GLU A 822 -14.75 -29.28 11.95
C GLU A 822 -15.81 -30.29 11.47
N LEU A 823 -15.42 -31.31 10.69
CA LEU A 823 -16.34 -32.37 10.26
C LEU A 823 -16.79 -33.25 11.42
N LYS A 824 -15.92 -33.51 12.40
CA LYS A 824 -16.25 -34.36 13.55
C LYS A 824 -17.08 -33.64 14.61
N THR A 825 -16.88 -32.33 14.77
CA THR A 825 -17.53 -31.54 15.83
C THR A 825 -18.90 -31.00 15.41
N ASP A 826 -19.17 -30.86 14.11
CA ASP A 826 -20.46 -30.33 13.62
C ASP A 826 -21.59 -31.35 13.78
N SER A 827 -22.63 -30.96 14.53
CA SER A 827 -23.78 -31.79 14.85
C SER A 827 -24.65 -32.13 13.64
N ARG A 828 -24.51 -31.43 12.50
CA ARG A 828 -25.20 -31.77 11.24
C ARG A 828 -24.83 -33.16 10.71
N LEU A 829 -23.68 -33.72 11.12
CA LEU A 829 -23.22 -35.06 10.73
C LEU A 829 -23.48 -36.15 11.78
N TYR A 830 -23.91 -35.79 13.01
CA TYR A 830 -24.29 -36.72 14.06
C TYR A 830 -25.82 -36.94 14.06
N PRO A 831 -26.36 -37.99 13.41
CA PRO A 831 -27.74 -38.36 13.66
C PRO A 831 -27.87 -38.81 15.12
N LYS A 832 -28.94 -38.33 15.77
CA LYS A 832 -29.53 -38.88 16.99
C LYS A 832 -29.39 -40.42 17.05
N LEU A 833 -28.35 -40.91 17.72
CA LEU A 833 -28.39 -42.20 18.41
C LEU A 833 -29.13 -41.98 19.74
N VAL A 834 -30.43 -41.66 19.64
CA VAL A 834 -31.34 -41.72 20.79
C VAL A 834 -31.64 -43.20 21.00
N SER A 835 -31.06 -43.74 22.07
CA SER A 835 -31.52 -44.88 22.88
C SER A 835 -32.37 -45.94 22.15
N ILE A 836 -31.72 -47.00 21.68
CA ILE A 836 -32.35 -48.31 21.64
C ILE A 836 -32.14 -48.92 23.03
N THR A 837 -33.10 -48.71 23.94
CA THR A 837 -33.27 -49.62 25.08
C THR A 837 -34.00 -50.85 24.57
N SER A 838 -33.36 -52.00 24.74
CA SER A 838 -33.89 -53.34 24.50
C SER A 838 -35.18 -53.59 25.29
N ASN A 839 -36.23 -54.08 24.62
CA ASN A 839 -36.89 -55.34 24.96
C ASN A 839 -38.11 -55.64 24.04
N ASN A 840 -38.09 -56.85 23.49
CA ASN A 840 -39.19 -57.77 23.12
C ASN A 840 -40.26 -57.37 22.08
N GLU A 841 -40.09 -57.89 20.85
CA GLU A 841 -40.98 -58.79 20.08
C GLU A 841 -40.94 -58.51 18.55
N PRO A 842 -40.96 -59.55 17.69
CA PRO A 842 -40.83 -59.39 16.24
C PRO A 842 -42.21 -59.19 15.61
N SER A 843 -42.57 -57.95 15.27
CA SER A 843 -43.71 -57.66 14.39
C SER A 843 -43.22 -57.11 13.04
N THR A 844 -43.51 -57.88 12.00
CA THR A 844 -43.28 -57.61 10.59
C THR A 844 -44.17 -56.47 10.09
N SER A 845 -43.66 -55.23 10.09
CA SER A 845 -43.92 -54.19 9.08
C SER A 845 -43.33 -52.85 9.54
N LEU A 846 -42.09 -52.51 9.15
CA LEU A 846 -41.61 -51.13 9.25
C LEU A 846 -42.04 -50.36 8.00
N SER A 847 -43.17 -49.66 8.10
CA SER A 847 -43.47 -48.55 7.20
C SER A 847 -42.46 -47.43 7.48
N PHE A 848 -41.53 -47.22 6.54
CA PHE A 848 -40.66 -46.05 6.57
C PHE A 848 -41.55 -44.80 6.45
N SER A 849 -41.78 -44.12 7.57
CA SER A 849 -42.56 -42.88 7.59
C SER A 849 -41.88 -41.84 6.67
N LYS A 850 -42.57 -41.47 5.59
CA LYS A 850 -42.24 -40.35 4.70
C LYS A 850 -42.17 -39.00 5.44
N SER A 851 -42.53 -38.91 6.74
CA SER A 851 -42.45 -37.66 7.52
C SER A 851 -41.02 -37.30 7.95
N ALA A 852 -40.14 -38.28 8.18
CA ALA A 852 -38.74 -38.02 8.60
C ALA A 852 -37.84 -37.48 7.47
N ILE A 853 -38.24 -37.70 6.21
CA ILE A 853 -37.53 -37.18 5.03
C ILE A 853 -37.97 -35.74 4.71
N LYS A 854 -39.18 -35.34 5.11
CA LYS A 854 -39.72 -33.99 4.86
C LYS A 854 -39.12 -32.92 5.79
N SER A 855 -38.59 -33.29 6.96
CA SER A 855 -37.96 -32.35 7.91
C SER A 855 -36.50 -32.01 7.60
N ASN A 856 -35.76 -32.85 6.86
CA ASN A 856 -34.31 -32.66 6.63
C ASN A 856 -33.95 -31.68 5.49
N ILE A 857 -34.92 -31.20 4.72
CA ILE A 857 -34.66 -30.32 3.55
C ILE A 857 -34.66 -28.83 3.96
N ASN A 858 -35.16 -28.50 5.16
CA ASN A 858 -35.29 -27.12 5.65
C ASN A 858 -34.06 -26.60 6.41
N ASP A 859 -33.04 -27.43 6.69
CA ASP A 859 -31.89 -27.09 7.54
C ASP A 859 -30.62 -26.71 6.74
N ILE A 860 -30.76 -26.02 5.60
CA ILE A 860 -29.63 -25.44 4.83
C ILE A 860 -29.46 -23.96 5.21
N ASN A 861 -29.13 -23.70 6.47
CA ASN A 861 -28.92 -22.35 7.00
C ASN A 861 -27.47 -22.17 7.48
N ILE A 862 -26.91 -21.00 7.23
CA ILE A 862 -25.68 -20.50 7.82
C ILE A 862 -25.90 -20.31 9.31
N THR A 863 -24.99 -20.87 10.09
CA THR A 863 -24.99 -20.85 11.55
C THR A 863 -23.82 -20.03 12.08
N GLN A 864 -23.77 -19.86 13.39
CA GLN A 864 -22.66 -19.22 14.11
C GLN A 864 -21.32 -19.95 13.90
N GLN A 865 -21.35 -21.28 13.74
CA GLN A 865 -20.16 -22.07 13.45
C GLN A 865 -19.60 -21.76 12.06
N ASP A 866 -20.45 -21.39 11.11
CA ASP A 866 -20.03 -21.06 9.75
C ASP A 866 -19.34 -19.68 9.68
N ILE A 867 -19.76 -18.72 10.52
CA ILE A 867 -19.04 -17.43 10.68
C ILE A 867 -17.65 -17.67 11.29
N LYS A 868 -17.54 -18.52 12.32
CA LYS A 868 -16.24 -18.91 12.90
C LYS A 868 -15.31 -19.50 11.84
N ARG A 869 -15.82 -20.37 10.96
CA ARG A 869 -15.04 -20.95 9.86
C ARG A 869 -14.60 -19.91 8.84
N ALA A 870 -15.45 -18.91 8.55
CA ALA A 870 -15.07 -17.78 7.70
C ALA A 870 -13.95 -16.93 8.33
N ILE A 871 -13.96 -16.71 9.65
CA ILE A 871 -12.87 -16.01 10.35
C ILE A 871 -11.56 -16.81 10.27
N LEU A 872 -11.60 -18.12 10.54
CA LEU A 872 -10.42 -18.98 10.41
C LEU A 872 -9.91 -19.06 8.98
N TYR A 873 -10.82 -19.07 8.00
CA TYR A 873 -10.49 -19.00 6.58
C TYR A 873 -9.69 -17.73 6.26
N ILE A 874 -10.17 -16.56 6.68
CA ILE A 874 -9.47 -15.28 6.47
C ILE A 874 -8.08 -15.35 7.12
N PHE A 875 -8.01 -15.78 8.39
CA PHE A 875 -6.75 -15.95 9.09
C PHE A 875 -5.76 -16.84 8.34
N PHE A 876 -6.20 -18.00 7.83
CA PHE A 876 -5.33 -18.90 7.06
C PHE A 876 -4.91 -18.31 5.71
N CYS A 877 -5.77 -17.54 5.04
CA CYS A 877 -5.36 -16.83 3.84
C CYS A 877 -4.26 -15.79 4.17
N TYR A 878 -4.38 -15.06 5.27
CA TYR A 878 -3.35 -14.10 5.70
C TYR A 878 -2.03 -14.76 6.08
N VAL A 879 -2.09 -15.89 6.78
CA VAL A 879 -0.91 -16.73 7.04
C VAL A 879 -0.32 -17.23 5.73
N GLY A 880 -1.15 -17.69 4.79
CA GLY A 880 -0.73 -18.12 3.45
C GLY A 880 -0.02 -17.02 2.68
N PHE A 881 -0.52 -15.79 2.79
CA PHE A 881 0.03 -14.60 2.15
C PHE A 881 1.39 -14.20 2.75
N PHE A 882 1.48 -14.05 4.08
CA PHE A 882 2.72 -13.63 4.77
C PHE A 882 3.74 -14.76 5.01
N GLY A 883 3.35 -16.02 4.86
CA GLY A 883 4.20 -17.18 5.12
C GLY A 883 5.22 -17.48 4.02
N VAL A 884 4.99 -16.97 2.80
CA VAL A 884 5.87 -17.18 1.64
C VAL A 884 6.82 -15.99 1.38
N GLY A 885 6.58 -14.83 1.99
CA GLY A 885 7.45 -13.65 1.89
C GLY A 885 6.78 -12.38 2.41
N ASN A 886 7.51 -11.25 2.42
CA ASN A 886 6.94 -9.94 2.76
C ASN A 886 6.39 -9.26 1.52
N ILE A 887 5.08 -9.33 1.33
CA ILE A 887 4.39 -8.69 0.20
C ILE A 887 4.08 -7.21 0.49
N ALA A 888 4.69 -6.58 1.51
CA ALA A 888 4.54 -5.13 1.72
C ALA A 888 5.04 -4.31 0.52
N SER A 889 5.84 -4.89 -0.38
CA SER A 889 6.19 -4.33 -1.70
C SER A 889 6.35 -5.44 -2.75
N ILE A 890 5.95 -5.19 -4.01
CA ILE A 890 6.17 -6.11 -5.16
C ILE A 890 7.68 -6.26 -5.47
N SER A 891 8.51 -5.30 -5.05
CA SER A 891 9.96 -5.30 -5.25
C SER A 891 10.75 -6.25 -4.33
N SER A 892 10.10 -6.88 -3.34
CA SER A 892 10.78 -7.73 -2.35
C SER A 892 10.99 -9.19 -2.80
N PHE A 893 10.49 -9.58 -3.98
CA PHE A 893 10.64 -10.96 -4.45
C PHE A 893 12.01 -11.21 -5.08
N GLU A 894 12.70 -12.21 -4.53
CA GLU A 894 13.92 -12.76 -5.09
C GLU A 894 13.69 -13.32 -6.49
N ILE A 895 14.29 -12.67 -7.50
CA ILE A 895 14.24 -13.06 -8.91
C ILE A 895 14.75 -14.50 -9.11
N SER A 896 15.62 -14.96 -8.22
CA SER A 896 16.18 -16.33 -8.19
C SER A 896 15.11 -17.43 -8.08
N SER A 897 13.90 -17.11 -7.59
CA SER A 897 12.73 -18.00 -7.60
C SER A 897 12.33 -18.45 -9.00
N THR A 898 12.69 -17.70 -10.04
CA THR A 898 12.33 -17.97 -11.44
C THR A 898 13.40 -18.74 -12.22
N TYR A 899 14.60 -18.94 -11.63
CA TYR A 899 15.76 -19.50 -12.33
C TYR A 899 15.62 -20.96 -12.76
N ARG A 900 14.60 -21.68 -12.27
CA ARG A 900 14.26 -23.03 -12.75
C ARG A 900 13.60 -23.00 -14.14
N PHE A 901 13.13 -21.83 -14.57
CA PHE A 901 12.42 -21.60 -15.82
C PHE A 901 13.20 -20.69 -16.78
N THR A 902 13.80 -19.61 -16.27
CA THR A 902 14.59 -18.66 -17.05
C THR A 902 15.60 -17.92 -16.15
N THR A 903 16.81 -17.70 -16.66
CA THR A 903 17.82 -16.83 -16.02
C THR A 903 18.00 -15.50 -16.76
N ILE A 904 17.36 -15.33 -17.92
CA ILE A 904 17.35 -14.08 -18.68
C ILE A 904 16.25 -13.19 -18.12
N PHE A 905 16.59 -11.95 -17.78
CA PHE A 905 15.65 -10.98 -17.23
C PHE A 905 14.48 -10.76 -18.19
N SER A 906 13.28 -11.15 -17.74
CA SER A 906 12.04 -10.99 -18.48
C SER A 906 10.94 -10.60 -17.49
N PRO A 907 10.67 -9.29 -17.32
CA PRO A 907 9.87 -8.80 -16.20
C PRO A 907 8.44 -9.37 -16.19
N PHE A 908 7.80 -9.47 -17.36
CA PHE A 908 6.43 -10.00 -17.46
C PHE A 908 6.36 -11.50 -17.16
N LEU A 909 7.31 -12.30 -17.68
CA LEU A 909 7.33 -13.74 -17.46
C LEU A 909 7.66 -14.08 -16.01
N MET A 910 8.73 -13.45 -15.49
CA MET A 910 9.16 -13.63 -14.10
C MET A 910 8.07 -13.17 -13.13
N GLY A 911 7.43 -12.03 -13.40
CA GLY A 911 6.28 -11.55 -12.63
C GLY A 911 5.09 -12.52 -12.63
N ALA A 912 4.74 -13.09 -13.79
CA ALA A 912 3.65 -14.08 -13.87
C ALA A 912 3.94 -15.35 -13.05
N LEU A 913 5.19 -15.84 -13.07
CA LEU A 913 5.63 -16.99 -12.26
C LEU A 913 5.55 -16.69 -10.75
N LEU A 914 5.96 -15.50 -10.33
CA LEU A 914 5.87 -15.06 -8.94
C LEU A 914 4.42 -14.92 -8.47
N ILE A 915 3.51 -14.41 -9.33
CA ILE A 915 2.07 -14.37 -9.01
C ILE A 915 1.51 -15.78 -8.77
N ILE A 916 1.92 -16.77 -9.57
CA ILE A 916 1.53 -18.18 -9.35
C ILE A 916 2.01 -18.65 -7.98
N LYS A 917 3.26 -18.34 -7.60
CA LYS A 917 3.83 -18.70 -6.29
C LYS A 917 2.98 -18.16 -5.13
N ILE A 918 2.59 -16.89 -5.19
CA ILE A 918 1.75 -16.22 -4.18
C ILE A 918 0.34 -16.82 -4.14
N PHE A 919 -0.21 -17.18 -5.30
CA PHE A 919 -1.58 -17.68 -5.41
C PHE A 919 -1.77 -19.06 -4.76
N ILE A 920 -0.74 -19.91 -4.79
CA ILE A 920 -0.85 -21.33 -4.40
C ILE A 920 -1.27 -21.54 -2.93
N PRO A 921 -0.62 -20.96 -1.91
CA PRO A 921 -1.06 -21.12 -0.52
C PRO A 921 -2.50 -20.67 -0.30
N LEU A 922 -2.92 -19.58 -0.95
CA LEU A 922 -4.27 -19.06 -0.86
C LEU A 922 -5.29 -19.99 -1.51
N LEU A 923 -4.93 -20.60 -2.65
CA LEU A 923 -5.74 -21.61 -3.32
C LEU A 923 -5.93 -22.86 -2.45
N LEU A 924 -4.90 -23.32 -1.73
CA LEU A 924 -5.02 -24.45 -0.80
C LEU A 924 -6.03 -24.16 0.31
N VAL A 925 -6.00 -22.96 0.88
CA VAL A 925 -6.96 -22.52 1.89
C VAL A 925 -8.38 -22.45 1.30
N ALA A 926 -8.55 -21.85 0.11
CA ALA A 926 -9.84 -21.77 -0.61
C ALA A 926 -10.46 -23.14 -0.95
N VAL A 927 -9.63 -24.08 -1.39
CA VAL A 927 -10.03 -25.46 -1.69
C VAL A 927 -10.45 -26.19 -0.42
N SER A 928 -9.68 -26.09 0.67
CA SER A 928 -10.03 -26.74 1.94
C SER A 928 -11.36 -26.22 2.50
N PHE A 929 -11.58 -24.90 2.45
CA PHE A 929 -12.84 -24.28 2.86
C PHE A 929 -14.02 -24.71 1.99
N SER A 930 -13.82 -24.84 0.68
CA SER A 930 -14.85 -25.28 -0.26
C SER A 930 -15.22 -26.75 -0.08
N LEU A 931 -14.23 -27.60 0.19
CA LEU A 931 -14.42 -29.00 0.57
C LEU A 931 -15.24 -29.09 1.87
N LEU A 932 -14.86 -28.33 2.90
CA LEU A 932 -15.55 -28.30 4.19
C LEU A 932 -17.01 -27.88 4.03
N ASN A 933 -17.27 -26.78 3.30
CA ASN A 933 -18.61 -26.27 3.06
C ASN A 933 -19.49 -27.31 2.33
N ASN A 934 -18.95 -28.07 1.37
CA ASN A 934 -19.69 -29.14 0.70
C ASN A 934 -20.09 -30.26 1.64
N SER A 935 -19.14 -30.75 2.43
CA SER A 935 -19.36 -31.87 3.34
C SER A 935 -20.35 -31.52 4.45
N LEU A 936 -20.37 -30.26 4.88
CA LEU A 936 -21.29 -29.75 5.90
C LEU A 936 -22.61 -29.21 5.34
N ASN A 937 -22.83 -29.31 4.03
CA ASN A 937 -23.99 -28.76 3.32
C ASN A 937 -24.21 -27.25 3.57
N VAL A 938 -23.12 -26.51 3.76
CA VAL A 938 -23.16 -25.04 3.93
C VAL A 938 -23.25 -24.38 2.55
N PRO A 939 -24.15 -23.41 2.34
CA PRO A 939 -24.20 -22.64 1.10
C PRO A 939 -22.90 -21.86 0.84
N ARG A 940 -22.05 -22.36 -0.07
CA ARG A 940 -20.76 -21.71 -0.39
C ARG A 940 -20.90 -20.22 -0.71
N PRO A 941 -21.87 -19.78 -1.56
CA PRO A 941 -21.97 -18.36 -1.87
C PRO A 941 -22.21 -17.51 -0.62
N GLY A 942 -23.06 -17.95 0.31
CA GLY A 942 -23.29 -17.23 1.56
C GLY A 942 -22.03 -17.17 2.45
N SER A 943 -21.27 -18.26 2.56
CA SER A 943 -20.01 -18.29 3.30
C SER A 943 -18.96 -17.34 2.73
N PHE A 944 -18.80 -17.29 1.41
CA PHE A 944 -17.86 -16.38 0.75
C PHE A 944 -18.30 -14.92 0.84
N LEU A 945 -19.61 -14.62 0.83
CA LEU A 945 -20.09 -13.25 1.06
C LEU A 945 -19.79 -12.76 2.49
N ILE A 946 -19.81 -13.65 3.49
CA ILE A 946 -19.36 -13.32 4.86
C ILE A 946 -17.87 -12.99 4.85
N VAL A 947 -17.06 -13.80 4.17
CA VAL A 947 -15.61 -13.56 4.06
C VAL A 947 -15.32 -12.16 3.49
N ILE A 948 -16.01 -11.78 2.42
CA ILE A 948 -15.86 -10.46 1.79
C ILE A 948 -16.23 -9.35 2.77
N ALA A 949 -17.43 -9.43 3.37
CA ALA A 949 -17.92 -8.42 4.31
C ALA A 949 -17.01 -8.23 5.53
N LEU A 950 -16.35 -9.29 6.00
CA LEU A 950 -15.39 -9.22 7.09
C LEU A 950 -14.05 -8.63 6.65
N THR A 951 -13.58 -8.96 5.44
CA THR A 951 -12.30 -8.46 4.90
C THR A 951 -12.38 -6.94 4.64
N ASP A 952 -13.55 -6.43 4.26
CA ASP A 952 -13.80 -5.00 4.07
C ASP A 952 -13.54 -4.15 5.33
N ILE A 953 -13.67 -4.72 6.53
CA ILE A 953 -13.32 -4.04 7.79
C ILE A 953 -11.85 -3.60 7.78
N MET A 954 -10.97 -4.45 7.24
CA MET A 954 -9.55 -4.15 7.12
C MET A 954 -9.29 -3.07 6.08
N SER A 955 -10.00 -3.10 4.94
CA SER A 955 -9.87 -2.07 3.90
C SER A 955 -10.25 -0.69 4.39
N ILE A 956 -11.29 -0.58 5.24
CA ILE A 956 -11.63 0.69 5.93
C ILE A 956 -10.48 1.13 6.83
N ASN A 957 -9.89 0.22 7.61
CA ASN A 957 -8.78 0.57 8.50
C ASN A 957 -7.58 1.10 7.70
N PHE A 958 -7.16 0.38 6.66
CA PHE A 958 -6.06 0.83 5.79
C PHE A 958 -6.36 2.11 5.02
N PHE A 959 -7.63 2.38 4.68
CA PHE A 959 -8.04 3.65 4.09
C PHE A 959 -7.72 4.85 5.00
N PHE A 960 -7.93 4.72 6.31
CA PHE A 960 -7.58 5.76 7.29
C PHE A 960 -6.09 5.78 7.67
N LEU A 961 -5.35 4.72 7.36
CA LEU A 961 -3.90 4.63 7.57
C LEU A 961 -3.07 5.09 6.36
N VAL A 962 -3.71 5.50 5.25
CA VAL A 962 -3.01 6.08 4.11
C VAL A 962 -2.32 7.38 4.54
N LYS A 963 -1.03 7.46 4.25
CA LYS A 963 -0.19 8.62 4.49
C LYS A 963 0.05 9.37 3.18
N ASP A 964 -0.02 10.70 3.26
CA ASP A 964 0.34 11.65 2.21
C ASP A 964 1.58 12.48 2.56
N THR A 965 2.18 12.18 3.71
CA THR A 965 3.35 12.83 4.30
C THR A 965 4.19 11.77 5.03
N GLY A 966 5.45 12.08 5.35
CA GLY A 966 6.42 11.06 5.76
C GLY A 966 7.07 10.43 4.53
N SER A 967 7.85 9.35 4.70
CA SER A 967 8.70 8.83 3.64
C SER A 967 7.98 8.20 2.44
N TRP A 968 8.63 8.02 1.28
CA TRP A 968 7.97 7.33 0.15
C TRP A 968 7.84 5.85 0.38
N LEU A 969 8.76 5.26 1.17
CA LEU A 969 8.51 3.95 1.72
C LEU A 969 7.26 3.97 2.60
N GLU A 970 7.06 4.95 3.48
CA GLU A 970 5.86 5.02 4.33
C GLU A 970 4.58 5.29 3.53
N ILE A 971 4.60 6.28 2.64
CA ILE A 971 3.50 6.63 1.73
C ILE A 971 3.20 5.44 0.83
N GLY A 972 4.20 4.94 0.10
CA GLY A 972 4.10 3.78 -0.78
C GLY A 972 3.67 2.50 -0.06
N THR A 973 4.16 2.25 1.15
CA THR A 973 3.71 1.13 1.99
C THR A 973 2.26 1.32 2.42
N SER A 974 1.84 2.53 2.80
CA SER A 974 0.45 2.80 3.17
C SER A 974 -0.53 2.65 1.99
N ILE A 975 -0.13 3.13 0.80
CA ILE A 975 -0.85 2.91 -0.46
C ILE A 975 -0.92 1.41 -0.77
N SER A 976 0.22 0.71 -0.64
CA SER A 976 0.31 -0.73 -0.91
C SER A 976 -0.55 -1.52 0.07
N HIS A 977 -0.57 -1.19 1.36
CA HIS A 977 -1.44 -1.85 2.33
C HIS A 977 -2.92 -1.70 1.96
N TYR A 978 -3.37 -0.50 1.61
CA TYR A 978 -4.75 -0.26 1.18
C TYR A 978 -5.08 -0.97 -0.15
N GLY A 979 -4.17 -0.90 -1.13
CA GLY A 979 -4.30 -1.55 -2.43
C GLY A 979 -4.29 -3.08 -2.31
N ILE A 980 -3.41 -3.65 -1.49
CA ILE A 980 -3.34 -5.10 -1.19
C ILE A 980 -4.60 -5.53 -0.46
N SER A 981 -5.12 -4.78 0.51
CA SER A 981 -6.37 -5.13 1.21
C SER A 981 -7.56 -5.22 0.23
N ASN A 982 -7.71 -4.25 -0.66
CA ASN A 982 -8.74 -4.28 -1.71
C ASN A 982 -8.49 -5.38 -2.76
N GLY A 983 -7.24 -5.54 -3.19
CA GLY A 983 -6.81 -6.59 -4.10
C GLY A 983 -7.06 -7.98 -3.52
N PHE A 984 -6.90 -8.14 -2.21
CA PHE A 984 -7.20 -9.38 -1.50
C PHE A 984 -8.69 -9.72 -1.58
N ILE A 985 -9.59 -8.74 -1.49
CA ILE A 985 -11.04 -8.97 -1.66
C ILE A 985 -11.35 -9.47 -3.08
N ILE A 986 -10.76 -8.85 -4.11
CA ILE A 986 -10.89 -9.29 -5.50
C ILE A 986 -10.30 -10.70 -5.67
N LEU A 987 -9.17 -10.96 -5.04
CA LEU A 987 -8.53 -12.27 -5.04
C LEU A 987 -9.40 -13.33 -4.36
N GLN A 988 -10.10 -13.02 -3.27
CA GLN A 988 -11.05 -13.93 -2.64
C GLN A 988 -12.21 -14.31 -3.57
N LEU A 989 -12.67 -13.38 -4.41
CA LEU A 989 -13.68 -13.65 -5.44
C LEU A 989 -13.16 -14.58 -6.55
N LEU A 990 -11.91 -14.41 -6.96
CA LEU A 990 -11.25 -15.33 -7.89
C LEU A 990 -11.05 -16.70 -7.25
N LEU A 991 -10.55 -16.76 -6.01
CA LEU A 991 -10.37 -17.98 -5.24
C LEU A 991 -11.68 -18.76 -5.09
N PHE A 992 -12.80 -18.07 -4.85
CA PHE A 992 -14.13 -18.71 -4.84
C PHE A 992 -14.48 -19.37 -6.19
N SER A 993 -14.17 -18.70 -7.29
CA SER A 993 -14.44 -19.19 -8.65
C SER A 993 -13.57 -20.42 -8.96
N PHE A 994 -12.27 -20.33 -8.69
CA PHE A 994 -11.32 -21.44 -8.86
C PHE A 994 -11.65 -22.61 -7.94
N SER A 995 -11.89 -22.38 -6.65
CA SER A 995 -12.23 -23.46 -5.71
C SER A 995 -13.54 -24.16 -6.08
N THR A 996 -14.50 -23.44 -6.66
CA THR A 996 -15.75 -24.03 -7.16
C THR A 996 -15.52 -24.91 -8.39
N LEU A 997 -14.63 -24.50 -9.30
CA LEU A 997 -14.18 -25.33 -10.42
C LEU A 997 -13.43 -26.58 -9.93
N LEU A 998 -12.59 -26.43 -8.91
CA LEU A 998 -11.76 -27.51 -8.36
C LEU A 998 -12.54 -28.49 -7.48
N VAL A 999 -13.62 -28.04 -6.87
CA VAL A 999 -14.43 -28.84 -5.94
C VAL A 999 -15.91 -28.75 -6.36
N PRO A 1000 -16.38 -29.58 -7.31
CA PRO A 1000 -17.79 -29.57 -7.74
C PRO A 1000 -18.76 -29.95 -6.62
N THR A 1001 -19.99 -29.43 -6.65
CA THR A 1001 -21.03 -29.67 -5.61
C THR A 1001 -21.56 -31.10 -5.56
N SER A 1002 -21.25 -31.95 -6.53
CA SER A 1002 -21.73 -33.33 -6.61
C SER A 1002 -20.60 -34.36 -6.42
N LEU A 1003 -20.18 -34.60 -5.18
CA LEU A 1003 -19.54 -35.88 -4.87
C LEU A 1003 -20.68 -36.86 -4.55
N LYS A 1004 -21.08 -37.66 -5.55
CA LYS A 1004 -22.08 -38.74 -5.40
C LYS A 1004 -21.64 -39.63 -4.23
N HIS A 1005 -22.41 -39.63 -3.14
CA HIS A 1005 -22.29 -40.63 -2.09
C HIS A 1005 -22.77 -41.97 -2.66
N ASN A 1006 -21.86 -42.77 -3.21
CA ASN A 1006 -22.17 -44.13 -3.67
C ASN A 1006 -22.38 -45.01 -2.42
N ASN A 1007 -23.62 -45.12 -1.96
CA ASN A 1007 -24.03 -46.18 -1.04
C ASN A 1007 -23.94 -47.51 -1.78
N ASN A 1008 -22.78 -48.17 -1.70
CA ASN A 1008 -22.63 -49.58 -2.04
C ASN A 1008 -23.34 -50.43 -0.99
N ASN A 1009 -24.66 -50.60 -1.14
CA ASN A 1009 -25.33 -51.78 -0.62
C ASN A 1009 -25.67 -52.69 -1.80
N ASN A 1010 -24.92 -53.79 -1.87
CA ASN A 1010 -25.15 -54.95 -2.71
C ASN A 1010 -26.65 -55.34 -2.72
N ARG A 1011 -27.32 -55.14 -3.85
CA ARG A 1011 -28.40 -56.05 -4.26
C ARG A 1011 -27.80 -57.00 -5.29
N LYS A 1012 -27.32 -58.14 -4.80
CA LYS A 1012 -27.22 -59.36 -5.62
C LYS A 1012 -28.64 -59.63 -6.14
N ARG A 1013 -28.83 -59.56 -7.45
CA ARG A 1013 -29.96 -60.19 -8.13
C ARG A 1013 -29.68 -61.70 -8.13
N ILE A 1014 -30.55 -62.46 -7.44
CA ILE A 1014 -31.01 -63.75 -7.95
C ILE A 1014 -32.16 -63.42 -8.90
#